data_AF-A0A8C5GCD6-F1
#
_entry.id   AF-A0A8C5GCD6-F1
#
_cell.length_a   1.000
_cell.length_b   1.000
_cell.length_c   1.000
_cell.angle_alpha   90.00
_cell.angle_beta   90.00
_cell.angle_gamma   90.00
#
_symmetry.space_group_name_H-M   'P 1'
#
loop_
_entity.id
_entity.type
_entity.pdbx_description
1 polymer ?
#
loop_
_entity_poly.entity_id
_entity_poly.type
_entity_poly.pdbx_seq_one_letter_code
_entity_poly.pdbx_strand_id
1 'polypeptide(L)'
;RYLFGPAEGAGNPVVDPTLISVFLCLPDEIMQMDSSPLRAADIKPDLKKQFAFLSGSGSNGSPIIVFPECPAFGEITERQFHDVLTYLTSVPSLASTGVGFILVIDRRLDRWAAVRGALLRIAGSFPGNLQLVLVLRPINLLQRALSDILFKLNKDEFKMKVPVIMLSSVTELHSYINHSQLTQELGGTREYCHEKWISHRIALEDFAMMVKKTAQTLQIFGTELAETELPNEIQDTTVLLSAHTSKKNKMKEDILVALGQGRRLLESINEPVVRDPDYNMSQEELENLATVQRLLSQLDETETAFDEFWLRHQTKLEQCLQLCHFENNHKEVRALLDQMSEKLTTFCDVGISPAHADHIFSELLAFEVKVCDTVEKAAALCLEGDELIQKSHYAEESIRPKCTELRELSESVSSNLKSRKDHLLKAKELHHKLETASQWVDEGIYLLASQPVDKCQSHEGAELALQELERYLESANQNQLSSLNVIWSEYDTVLNQHFRKISQKQTSMQEMFDKRRMSLMKLAAKQTRPVQPVAPRPEAFIKSPLNSPGQSGNGHLHSRGNNSRQASLSEEEENLAVLRRHVMNELLETERAYVEELLCVLQGYASEMDNPSMFPLIPGPLQNKKEILFGNMPEIYRFHKRTFLMELEQYTDCPQLVGRCFLERMTDLQIYEKYCHNKPRSESLWRQCSDCAFFQVNKRHLVPLSFVLISEDLQEALTSIVGILKAVNDSMHLIAITGYEGNLSELGKLLMQGSFSVWTEHKKGHAKVKDLARFKPMQRHLFLHEKALLFCKRREENGEGYEKAPSYSFKQSLSMSAVGITENAKGDNKKFEVWCNSREEVYIVQAPTAEVKTTWVNEIRKVLTTQLQAYRGT
;
A
#
# COMPACT_ATOMS: atom_id res chain seq x y z
N ARG A 1 -7.16 12.40 28.12
CA ARG A 1 -7.34 13.54 27.19
C ARG A 1 -5.95 14.02 26.81
N TYR A 2 -5.67 14.17 25.51
CA TYR A 2 -4.37 14.42 24.86
C TYR A 2 -3.50 13.19 24.54
N LEU A 3 -3.92 12.38 23.57
CA LEU A 3 -3.06 11.46 22.77
C LEU A 3 -3.69 11.22 21.38
N PHE A 4 -4.02 12.29 20.65
CA PHE A 4 -4.36 12.22 19.21
C PHE A 4 -3.82 13.49 18.54
N GLY A 5 -2.87 13.31 17.62
CA GLY A 5 -2.46 14.31 16.62
C GLY A 5 -2.60 13.68 15.23
N PRO A 6 -2.95 14.46 14.20
CA PRO A 6 -3.26 13.93 12.87
C PRO A 6 -1.95 13.50 12.17
N ALA A 7 -1.97 12.33 11.54
CA ALA A 7 -0.96 11.93 10.58
C ALA A 7 -1.41 12.45 9.20
N GLU A 8 -0.73 13.48 8.69
CA GLU A 8 -0.87 13.96 7.32
C GLU A 8 0.19 13.31 6.43
N GLY A 9 -0.19 12.97 5.19
CA GLY A 9 0.73 12.65 4.09
C GLY A 9 0.62 11.23 3.55
N ALA A 10 -0.04 11.08 2.40
CA ALA A 10 -0.14 9.84 1.65
C ALA A 10 1.23 9.35 1.13
N GLY A 11 1.64 8.18 1.58
CA GLY A 11 2.73 7.37 1.04
C GLY A 11 2.59 5.97 1.61
N ASN A 12 2.73 4.93 0.77
CA ASN A 12 2.53 3.51 1.08
C ASN A 12 2.72 3.12 2.56
N PRO A 13 1.82 2.34 3.18
CA PRO A 13 1.94 1.99 4.58
C PRO A 13 3.23 1.20 4.79
N VAL A 14 4.21 1.87 5.38
CA VAL A 14 5.32 1.22 6.08
C VAL A 14 4.66 0.28 7.08
N VAL A 15 4.96 -1.01 6.94
CA VAL A 15 4.55 -2.05 7.88
C VAL A 15 4.79 -1.54 9.29
N ASP A 16 3.76 -1.53 10.13
CA ASP A 16 3.86 -1.10 11.52
C ASP A 16 5.03 -1.86 12.19
N PRO A 17 6.14 -1.17 12.54
CA PRO A 17 7.33 -1.82 13.05
C PRO A 17 7.09 -2.42 14.44
N THR A 18 5.98 -2.10 15.13
CA THR A 18 5.63 -2.72 16.42
C THR A 18 5.27 -4.19 16.27
N LEU A 19 4.57 -4.58 15.20
CA LEU A 19 4.27 -5.98 14.90
C LEU A 19 5.54 -6.77 14.65
N ILE A 20 6.40 -6.26 13.77
CA ILE A 20 7.68 -6.90 13.44
C ILE A 20 8.59 -6.94 14.67
N SER A 21 8.59 -5.90 15.51
CA SER A 21 9.39 -5.85 16.73
C SER A 21 8.90 -6.85 17.79
N VAL A 22 7.59 -7.04 17.95
CA VAL A 22 7.04 -8.03 18.89
C VAL A 22 7.30 -9.46 18.40
N PHE A 23 7.23 -9.69 17.08
CA PHE A 23 7.49 -11.01 16.48
C PHE A 23 8.99 -11.35 16.30
N LEU A 24 9.88 -10.36 16.26
CA LEU A 24 11.35 -10.55 16.15
C LEU A 24 12.07 -10.51 17.50
N CYS A 25 11.48 -9.96 18.55
CA CYS A 25 12.02 -10.00 19.90
C CYS A 25 11.67 -11.34 20.59
N LEU A 26 12.18 -12.44 20.06
CA LEU A 26 12.33 -13.68 20.83
C LEU A 26 13.75 -13.72 21.43
N PRO A 27 13.98 -13.24 22.66
CA PRO A 27 15.16 -13.62 23.40
C PRO A 27 15.03 -15.08 23.89
N ASP A 28 16.17 -15.77 23.81
CA ASP A 28 16.63 -16.92 24.60
C ASP A 28 16.63 -18.37 24.05
N GLU A 29 17.88 -18.84 23.98
CA GLU A 29 18.56 -20.14 24.10
C GLU A 29 17.87 -21.43 23.62
N ILE A 30 16.57 -21.62 23.87
CA ILE A 30 15.86 -22.85 23.47
C ILE A 30 15.44 -22.79 21.99
N MET A 31 15.31 -21.59 21.42
CA MET A 31 14.73 -21.38 20.09
C MET A 31 15.74 -21.01 18.99
N GLN A 32 17.01 -20.74 19.35
CA GLN A 32 18.05 -20.25 18.43
C GLN A 32 18.86 -21.34 17.70
N MET A 33 18.56 -22.62 17.89
CA MET A 33 19.23 -23.69 17.14
C MET A 33 18.42 -24.01 15.87
N ASP A 34 18.69 -23.30 14.78
CA ASP A 34 18.12 -23.59 13.44
C ASP A 34 18.77 -24.80 12.73
N SER A 35 19.67 -25.51 13.41
CA SER A 35 19.92 -26.93 13.14
C SER A 35 19.08 -27.71 14.14
N SER A 36 18.11 -28.49 13.68
CA SER A 36 17.15 -29.21 14.53
C SER A 36 17.83 -29.83 15.77
N PRO A 37 17.68 -29.26 16.98
CA PRO A 37 18.20 -29.93 18.16
C PRO A 37 17.39 -31.22 18.31
N LEU A 38 18.06 -32.34 18.54
CA LEU A 38 17.41 -33.58 18.95
C LEU A 38 16.46 -33.27 20.12
N ARG A 39 15.18 -33.63 20.04
CA ARG A 39 14.22 -33.40 21.13
C ARG A 39 14.07 -34.65 21.99
N ALA A 40 13.71 -34.49 23.27
CA ALA A 40 13.41 -35.63 24.13
C ALA A 40 12.32 -36.54 23.55
N ALA A 41 11.34 -35.98 22.84
CA ALA A 41 10.28 -36.75 22.21
C ALA A 41 10.82 -37.66 21.09
N ASP A 42 11.81 -37.19 20.33
CA ASP A 42 12.37 -37.88 19.17
C ASP A 42 13.29 -39.03 19.58
N ILE A 43 13.97 -38.91 20.74
CA ILE A 43 14.88 -39.94 21.29
C ILE A 43 14.39 -40.59 22.58
N LYS A 44 13.09 -40.48 22.89
CA LYS A 44 12.47 -41.05 24.10
C LYS A 44 12.83 -42.53 24.32
N PRO A 45 12.83 -43.42 23.31
CA PRO A 45 13.19 -44.83 23.50
C PRO A 45 14.65 -45.01 23.95
N ASP A 46 15.55 -44.14 23.49
CA ASP A 46 16.98 -44.20 23.81
C ASP A 46 17.27 -43.59 25.18
N LEU A 47 16.59 -42.49 25.53
CA LEU A 47 16.63 -41.93 26.88
C LEU A 47 16.18 -42.96 27.92
N LYS A 48 15.07 -43.67 27.68
CA LYS A 48 14.54 -44.72 28.58
C LYS A 48 15.53 -45.85 28.90
N LYS A 49 16.60 -46.02 28.12
CA LYS A 49 17.66 -46.99 28.43
C LYS A 49 18.54 -46.56 29.61
N GLN A 50 18.49 -45.29 30.02
CA GLN A 50 19.13 -44.71 31.19
C GLN A 50 20.64 -45.02 31.30
N PHE A 51 21.35 -45.13 30.17
CA PHE A 51 22.80 -45.37 30.19
C PHE A 51 23.61 -44.09 30.47
N ALA A 52 22.97 -42.93 30.39
CA ALA A 52 23.48 -41.64 30.80
C ALA A 52 22.29 -40.75 31.21
N PHE A 53 22.46 -39.89 32.21
CA PHE A 53 21.47 -38.88 32.59
C PHE A 53 22.12 -37.66 33.25
N LEU A 54 21.42 -36.52 33.23
CA LEU A 54 21.83 -35.32 33.97
C LEU A 54 21.42 -35.45 35.43
N SER A 55 22.39 -35.30 36.34
CA SER A 55 22.13 -35.28 37.78
C SER A 55 22.02 -33.84 38.24
N GLY A 56 23.13 -33.20 38.63
CA GLY A 56 23.13 -31.83 39.14
C GLY A 56 24.30 -31.00 38.66
N SER A 57 24.74 -30.03 39.45
CA SER A 57 25.84 -29.13 39.11
C SER A 57 27.00 -29.26 40.10
N GLY A 58 28.22 -29.09 39.60
CA GLY A 58 29.42 -28.95 40.41
C GLY A 58 29.43 -27.62 41.15
N SER A 59 30.39 -27.44 42.07
CA SER A 59 30.56 -26.19 42.84
C SER A 59 30.73 -24.93 41.99
N ASN A 60 31.09 -25.09 40.71
CA ASN A 60 31.40 -24.01 39.78
C ASN A 60 30.25 -23.79 38.77
N GLY A 61 29.10 -24.45 38.95
CA GLY A 61 27.98 -24.44 37.99
C GLY A 61 28.06 -25.49 36.88
N SER A 62 29.15 -26.27 36.83
CA SER A 62 29.40 -27.29 35.80
C SER A 62 28.34 -28.39 35.80
N PRO A 63 27.64 -28.66 34.68
CA PRO A 63 26.65 -29.72 34.61
C PRO A 63 27.28 -31.12 34.79
N ILE A 64 26.60 -31.98 35.55
CA ILE A 64 27.05 -33.34 35.87
C ILE A 64 26.24 -34.34 35.05
N ILE A 65 26.93 -35.10 34.18
CA ILE A 65 26.36 -36.27 33.50
C ILE A 65 26.83 -37.52 34.21
N VAL A 66 25.87 -38.33 34.64
CA VAL A 66 26.10 -39.62 35.29
C VAL A 66 25.92 -40.72 34.26
N PHE A 67 26.91 -41.59 34.14
CA PHE A 67 26.81 -42.90 33.50
C PHE A 67 26.63 -43.94 34.61
N PRO A 68 25.40 -44.34 34.95
CA PRO A 68 25.15 -45.28 36.02
C PRO A 68 25.64 -46.68 35.63
N GLU A 69 25.58 -47.58 36.61
CA GLU A 69 25.78 -49.00 36.37
C GLU A 69 24.74 -49.49 35.33
N CYS A 70 25.22 -49.93 34.18
CA CYS A 70 24.39 -50.30 33.03
C CYS A 70 24.96 -51.58 32.39
N PRO A 71 24.41 -52.77 32.73
CA PRO A 71 24.92 -54.04 32.21
C PRO A 71 24.84 -54.16 30.68
N ALA A 72 23.83 -53.52 30.08
CA ALA A 72 23.62 -53.48 28.63
C ALA A 72 24.41 -52.36 27.92
N PHE A 73 25.36 -51.68 28.59
CA PHE A 73 26.08 -50.55 28.01
C PHE A 73 26.84 -50.90 26.71
N GLY A 74 27.34 -52.14 26.61
CA GLY A 74 27.98 -52.65 25.40
C GLY A 74 27.01 -52.90 24.22
N GLU A 75 25.70 -52.99 24.48
CA GLU A 75 24.65 -53.21 23.47
C GLU A 75 24.09 -51.89 22.90
N ILE A 76 24.43 -50.75 23.50
CA ILE A 76 24.06 -49.43 22.99
C ILE A 76 24.78 -49.20 21.67
N THR A 77 24.04 -48.84 20.61
CA THR A 77 24.64 -48.53 19.30
C THR A 77 25.32 -47.16 19.29
N GLU A 78 26.28 -46.94 18.38
CA GLU A 78 26.98 -45.63 18.27
C GLU A 78 26.03 -44.46 18.05
N ARG A 79 24.97 -44.66 17.26
CA ARG A 79 23.95 -43.65 17.02
C ARG A 79 23.21 -43.28 18.29
N GLN A 80 22.71 -44.26 19.04
CA GLN A 80 21.98 -44.03 20.28
C GLN A 80 22.85 -43.34 21.34
N PHE A 81 24.11 -43.75 21.42
CA PHE A 81 25.09 -43.15 22.30
C PHE A 81 25.31 -41.66 21.95
N HIS A 82 25.52 -41.37 20.67
CA HIS A 82 25.70 -40.01 20.18
C HIS A 82 24.46 -39.15 20.41
N ASP A 83 23.28 -39.63 20.03
CA ASP A 83 22.02 -38.88 20.09
C ASP A 83 21.67 -38.49 21.53
N VAL A 84 21.80 -39.42 22.49
CA VAL A 84 21.55 -39.13 23.92
C VAL A 84 22.57 -38.16 24.48
N LEU A 85 23.86 -38.32 24.18
CA LEU A 85 24.87 -37.39 24.70
C LEU A 85 24.74 -36.01 24.11
N THR A 86 24.49 -35.90 22.81
CA THR A 86 24.22 -34.63 22.13
C THR A 86 23.03 -33.93 22.79
N TYR A 87 21.93 -34.64 23.03
CA TYR A 87 20.78 -34.10 23.72
C TYR A 87 21.07 -33.70 25.18
N LEU A 88 21.69 -34.57 25.98
CA LEU A 88 22.00 -34.25 27.38
C LEU A 88 22.98 -33.07 27.51
N THR A 89 23.87 -32.87 26.55
CA THR A 89 24.76 -31.71 26.55
C THR A 89 24.10 -30.42 26.07
N SER A 90 22.95 -30.49 25.39
CA SER A 90 22.19 -29.31 24.95
C SER A 90 21.14 -28.84 25.96
N VAL A 91 20.87 -29.62 27.01
CA VAL A 91 19.86 -29.28 28.03
C VAL A 91 20.34 -28.14 28.97
N PRO A 92 21.58 -28.14 29.51
CA PRO A 92 22.05 -27.06 30.38
C PRO A 92 22.23 -25.73 29.62
N SER A 93 22.07 -24.61 30.32
CA SER A 93 22.24 -23.25 29.74
C SER A 93 23.66 -23.01 29.20
N LEU A 94 23.79 -22.05 28.27
CA LEU A 94 25.10 -21.67 27.69
C LEU A 94 26.09 -21.18 28.77
N ALA A 95 25.59 -20.48 29.78
CA ALA A 95 26.38 -20.05 30.94
C ALA A 95 26.98 -21.24 31.70
N SER A 96 26.24 -22.35 31.81
CA SER A 96 26.67 -23.56 32.52
C SER A 96 27.61 -24.42 31.66
N THR A 97 27.38 -24.51 30.35
CA THR A 97 28.22 -25.29 29.43
C THR A 97 29.57 -24.64 29.15
N GLY A 98 29.68 -23.30 29.27
CA GLY A 98 30.94 -22.57 29.15
C GLY A 98 32.02 -22.96 30.18
N VAL A 99 31.62 -23.52 31.33
CA VAL A 99 32.53 -24.03 32.38
C VAL A 99 33.05 -25.45 32.07
N GLY A 100 32.27 -26.22 31.30
CA GLY A 100 32.54 -27.62 30.94
C GLY A 100 31.78 -28.64 31.82
N PHE A 101 31.63 -29.86 31.31
CA PHE A 101 30.88 -30.95 31.94
C PHE A 101 31.74 -31.76 32.91
N ILE A 102 31.13 -32.20 34.01
CA ILE A 102 31.69 -33.22 34.91
C ILE A 102 31.02 -34.55 34.60
N LEU A 103 31.81 -35.59 34.38
CA LEU A 103 31.30 -36.95 34.20
C LEU A 103 31.49 -37.77 35.46
N VAL A 104 30.44 -38.46 35.90
CA VAL A 104 30.53 -39.51 36.92
C VAL A 104 30.22 -40.84 36.25
N ILE A 105 31.18 -41.75 36.23
CA ILE A 105 31.06 -43.05 35.58
C ILE A 105 31.06 -44.13 36.66
N ASP A 106 29.90 -44.72 36.90
CA ASP A 106 29.73 -45.81 37.87
C ASP A 106 29.90 -47.17 37.19
N ARG A 107 30.95 -47.89 37.60
CA ARG A 107 31.34 -49.20 37.05
C ARG A 107 31.78 -50.15 38.15
N ARG A 108 31.18 -50.04 39.33
CA ARG A 108 31.56 -50.82 40.53
C ARG A 108 31.32 -52.31 40.37
N LEU A 109 30.37 -52.72 39.52
CA LEU A 109 30.04 -54.12 39.26
C LEU A 109 30.69 -54.68 37.98
N ASP A 110 31.38 -53.83 37.22
CA ASP A 110 31.93 -54.14 35.91
C ASP A 110 33.36 -54.73 35.96
N ARG A 111 33.85 -55.22 34.81
CA ARG A 111 35.27 -55.59 34.63
C ARG A 111 36.08 -54.43 34.09
N TRP A 112 37.38 -54.39 34.38
CA TRP A 112 38.30 -53.35 33.84
C TRP A 112 38.22 -53.15 32.31
N ALA A 113 38.01 -54.23 31.55
CA ALA A 113 37.83 -54.13 30.09
C ALA A 113 36.59 -53.30 29.69
N ALA A 114 35.50 -53.39 30.45
CA ALA A 114 34.28 -52.61 30.24
C ALA A 114 34.50 -51.13 30.61
N VAL A 115 35.22 -50.85 31.69
CA VAL A 115 35.62 -49.49 32.10
C VAL A 115 36.45 -48.81 31.00
N ARG A 116 37.47 -49.52 30.46
CA ARG A 116 38.30 -49.01 29.36
C ARG A 116 37.48 -48.77 28.09
N GLY A 117 36.59 -49.69 27.75
CA GLY A 117 35.69 -49.55 26.60
C GLY A 117 34.78 -48.32 26.71
N ALA A 118 34.19 -48.09 27.88
CA ALA A 118 33.34 -46.93 28.13
C ALA A 118 34.12 -45.61 28.05
N LEU A 119 35.32 -45.53 28.63
CA LEU A 119 36.16 -44.33 28.56
C LEU A 119 36.59 -44.01 27.13
N LEU A 120 37.00 -45.01 26.34
CA LEU A 120 37.36 -44.80 24.93
C LEU A 120 36.17 -44.32 24.11
N ARG A 121 34.99 -44.89 24.36
CA ARG A 121 33.75 -44.51 23.67
C ARG A 121 33.33 -43.08 24.00
N ILE A 122 33.35 -42.71 25.29
CA ILE A 122 33.08 -41.33 25.72
C ILE A 122 34.11 -40.37 25.11
N ALA A 123 35.41 -40.70 25.18
CA ALA A 123 36.46 -39.84 24.66
C ALA A 123 36.35 -39.60 23.15
N GLY A 124 35.88 -40.59 22.39
CA GLY A 124 35.71 -40.50 20.94
C GLY A 124 34.45 -39.78 20.48
N SER A 125 33.43 -39.64 21.34
CA SER A 125 32.09 -39.24 20.91
C SER A 125 31.41 -38.19 21.78
N PHE A 126 32.03 -37.73 22.86
CA PHE A 126 31.44 -36.72 23.74
C PHE A 126 31.39 -35.34 23.05
N PRO A 127 30.21 -34.72 22.89
CA PRO A 127 30.03 -33.53 22.07
C PRO A 127 30.35 -32.21 22.79
N GLY A 128 30.44 -32.21 24.13
CA GLY A 128 30.67 -31.01 24.95
C GLY A 128 32.13 -30.83 25.39
N ASN A 129 32.42 -29.66 25.97
CA ASN A 129 33.69 -29.44 26.65
C ASN A 129 33.69 -30.19 27.99
N LEU A 130 34.69 -31.02 28.24
CA LEU A 130 34.83 -31.72 29.52
C LEU A 130 35.67 -30.88 30.49
N GLN A 131 35.33 -30.95 31.77
CA GLN A 131 36.11 -30.36 32.85
C GLN A 131 36.79 -31.44 33.69
N LEU A 132 36.06 -32.50 34.03
CA LEU A 132 36.50 -33.53 34.97
C LEU A 132 35.77 -34.86 34.70
N VAL A 133 36.49 -35.97 34.81
CA VAL A 133 35.91 -37.32 34.73
C VAL A 133 36.23 -38.09 36.02
N LEU A 134 35.19 -38.53 36.72
CA LEU A 134 35.27 -39.29 37.96
C LEU A 134 34.76 -40.71 37.71
N VAL A 135 35.57 -41.73 38.01
CA VAL A 135 35.24 -43.14 37.71
C VAL A 135 35.20 -43.94 39.00
N LEU A 136 34.04 -44.47 39.39
CA LEU A 136 33.94 -45.43 40.50
C LEU A 136 34.35 -46.82 40.00
N ARG A 137 35.48 -47.32 40.50
CA ARG A 137 36.12 -48.54 39.97
C ARG A 137 35.53 -49.85 40.53
N PRO A 138 35.72 -50.98 39.82
CA PRO A 138 35.32 -52.30 40.29
C PRO A 138 35.91 -52.67 41.66
N ILE A 139 35.11 -53.34 42.50
CA ILE A 139 35.43 -53.60 43.92
C ILE A 139 36.47 -54.74 44.12
N ASN A 140 36.71 -55.58 43.11
CA ASN A 140 37.51 -56.80 43.28
C ASN A 140 39.04 -56.55 43.47
N LEU A 141 39.55 -57.03 44.61
CA LEU A 141 40.79 -56.67 45.30
C LEU A 141 42.12 -56.73 44.51
N LEU A 142 42.25 -57.58 43.47
CA LEU A 142 43.52 -57.78 42.75
C LEU A 142 43.80 -56.70 41.67
N GLN A 143 42.83 -55.82 41.39
CA GLN A 143 42.97 -54.79 40.35
C GLN A 143 43.41 -53.41 40.86
N ARG A 144 43.46 -53.14 42.17
CA ARG A 144 43.82 -51.80 42.69
C ARG A 144 45.22 -51.32 42.29
N ALA A 145 46.22 -52.19 42.38
CA ALA A 145 47.60 -51.84 42.00
C ALA A 145 47.82 -51.89 40.47
N LEU A 146 47.11 -52.80 39.77
CA LEU A 146 47.20 -52.94 38.32
C LEU A 146 46.47 -51.82 37.57
N SER A 147 45.34 -51.31 38.07
CA SER A 147 44.61 -50.19 37.46
C SER A 147 45.45 -48.91 37.46
N ASP A 148 46.14 -48.62 38.57
CA ASP A 148 46.87 -47.36 38.74
C ASP A 148 48.19 -47.37 37.93
N ILE A 149 48.77 -48.55 37.71
CA ILE A 149 49.96 -48.75 36.85
C ILE A 149 49.57 -48.78 35.37
N LEU A 150 48.51 -49.50 35.00
CA LEU A 150 48.08 -49.66 33.60
C LEU A 150 47.41 -48.38 33.06
N PHE A 151 46.73 -47.60 33.90
CA PHE A 151 46.21 -46.28 33.53
C PHE A 151 47.32 -45.24 33.38
N LYS A 152 48.37 -45.27 34.22
CA LYS A 152 49.57 -44.43 34.05
C LYS A 152 50.35 -44.76 32.78
N LEU A 153 50.36 -46.02 32.34
CA LEU A 153 51.01 -46.47 31.10
C LEU A 153 50.20 -46.14 29.83
N ASN A 154 48.87 -46.06 29.93
CA ASN A 154 47.97 -45.83 28.78
C ASN A 154 47.34 -44.42 28.76
N LYS A 155 47.90 -43.47 29.53
CA LYS A 155 47.34 -42.11 29.67
C LYS A 155 47.19 -41.38 28.33
N ASP A 156 48.09 -41.63 27.39
CA ASP A 156 48.08 -41.05 26.03
C ASP A 156 47.04 -41.69 25.09
N GLU A 157 46.52 -42.88 25.43
CA GLU A 157 45.61 -43.65 24.57
C GLU A 157 44.18 -43.08 24.58
N PHE A 158 43.75 -42.48 25.70
CA PHE A 158 42.40 -41.97 25.87
C PHE A 158 42.16 -40.59 25.24
N LYS A 159 43.22 -39.87 24.81
CA LYS A 159 43.18 -38.53 24.17
C LYS A 159 42.35 -37.45 24.90
N MET A 160 41.85 -37.71 26.11
CA MET A 160 41.14 -36.74 26.93
C MET A 160 42.13 -35.72 27.49
N LYS A 161 41.95 -34.44 27.14
CA LYS A 161 42.80 -33.33 27.64
C LYS A 161 42.49 -32.94 29.10
N VAL A 162 41.63 -33.70 29.79
CA VAL A 162 41.03 -33.36 31.08
C VAL A 162 41.39 -34.40 32.15
N PRO A 163 41.38 -34.05 33.45
CA PRO A 163 41.67 -35.00 34.52
C PRO A 163 40.65 -36.14 34.58
N VAL A 164 41.14 -37.38 34.60
CA VAL A 164 40.36 -38.59 34.89
C VAL A 164 40.81 -39.15 36.24
N ILE A 165 39.90 -39.24 37.20
CA ILE A 165 40.18 -39.64 38.59
C ILE A 165 39.47 -40.96 38.88
N MET A 166 40.25 -41.96 39.31
CA MET A 166 39.76 -43.29 39.67
C MET A 166 39.45 -43.35 41.16
N LEU A 167 38.17 -43.42 41.50
CA LEU A 167 37.67 -43.40 42.87
C LEU A 167 37.49 -44.82 43.40
N SER A 168 37.86 -45.02 44.66
CA SER A 168 37.84 -46.30 45.35
C SER A 168 36.56 -46.56 46.15
N SER A 169 35.78 -45.52 46.41
CA SER A 169 34.52 -45.57 47.14
C SER A 169 33.64 -44.35 46.80
N VAL A 170 32.35 -44.45 47.12
CA VAL A 170 31.41 -43.33 47.02
C VAL A 170 31.79 -42.19 47.97
N THR A 171 32.36 -42.49 49.14
CA THR A 171 32.84 -41.47 50.08
C THR A 171 33.92 -40.57 49.47
N GLU A 172 34.75 -41.11 48.58
CA GLU A 172 35.76 -40.36 47.82
C GLU A 172 35.13 -39.47 46.74
N LEU A 173 33.96 -39.83 46.19
CA LEU A 173 33.22 -38.99 45.25
C LEU A 173 32.76 -37.67 45.92
N HIS A 174 32.43 -37.73 47.21
CA HIS A 174 31.94 -36.58 47.98
C HIS A 174 33.00 -35.49 48.24
N SER A 175 34.29 -35.78 48.05
CA SER A 175 35.32 -34.73 48.10
C SER A 175 35.36 -33.87 46.83
N TYR A 176 34.68 -34.30 45.75
CA TYR A 176 34.64 -33.60 44.47
C TYR A 176 33.27 -33.00 44.15
N ILE A 177 32.19 -33.67 44.55
CA ILE A 177 30.82 -33.24 44.26
C ILE A 177 30.02 -33.20 45.57
N ASN A 178 29.27 -32.12 45.78
CA ASN A 178 28.39 -32.00 46.93
C ASN A 178 27.33 -33.10 46.92
N HIS A 179 27.09 -33.71 48.08
CA HIS A 179 26.11 -34.77 48.30
C HIS A 179 24.70 -34.41 47.82
N SER A 180 24.32 -33.13 47.86
CA SER A 180 23.02 -32.64 47.38
C SER A 180 22.86 -32.65 45.85
N GLN A 181 23.94 -32.84 45.11
CA GLN A 181 23.95 -32.81 43.64
C GLN A 181 24.03 -34.22 43.02
N LEU A 182 24.16 -35.24 43.86
CA LEU A 182 24.24 -36.66 43.48
C LEU A 182 22.94 -37.39 43.81
N THR A 183 22.61 -38.39 43.01
CA THR A 183 21.48 -39.30 43.26
C THR A 183 21.77 -40.26 44.41
N GLN A 184 20.72 -40.83 45.01
CA GLN A 184 20.83 -41.77 46.13
C GLN A 184 21.71 -43.00 45.82
N GLU A 185 21.72 -43.48 44.58
CA GLU A 185 22.54 -44.61 44.11
C GLU A 185 24.06 -44.33 44.17
N LEU A 186 24.42 -43.05 44.03
CA LEU A 186 25.77 -42.52 44.18
C LEU A 186 26.00 -41.95 45.59
N GLY A 187 25.19 -42.38 46.55
CA GLY A 187 25.28 -41.98 47.94
C GLY A 187 24.72 -40.59 48.23
N GLY A 188 24.19 -39.84 47.27
CA GLY A 188 23.71 -38.46 47.46
C GLY A 188 22.32 -38.32 48.09
N THR A 189 21.83 -37.08 48.21
CA THR A 189 20.48 -36.76 48.73
C THR A 189 19.49 -36.30 47.65
N ARG A 190 19.90 -36.21 46.38
CA ARG A 190 19.01 -35.75 45.31
C ARG A 190 18.02 -36.84 44.94
N GLU A 191 16.72 -36.51 45.00
CA GLU A 191 15.67 -37.36 44.46
C GLU A 191 15.59 -37.19 42.95
N TYR A 192 15.91 -38.26 42.21
CA TYR A 192 15.86 -38.27 40.76
C TYR A 192 14.92 -39.37 40.28
N CYS A 193 13.97 -39.01 39.42
CA CYS A 193 13.09 -39.96 38.75
C CYS A 193 13.21 -39.78 37.24
N HIS A 194 13.86 -40.73 36.59
CA HIS A 194 14.19 -40.65 35.17
C HIS A 194 12.95 -40.50 34.27
N GLU A 195 11.89 -41.26 34.54
CA GLU A 195 10.64 -41.18 33.77
C GLU A 195 9.92 -39.83 33.95
N LYS A 196 9.92 -39.27 35.17
CA LYS A 196 9.37 -37.92 35.42
C LYS A 196 10.19 -36.87 34.69
N TRP A 197 11.53 -36.96 34.74
CA TRP A 197 12.42 -36.04 34.04
C TRP A 197 12.17 -36.06 32.53
N ILE A 198 12.09 -37.24 31.90
CA ILE A 198 11.75 -37.37 30.47
C ILE A 198 10.38 -36.74 30.18
N SER A 199 9.37 -37.03 31.01
CA SER A 199 8.01 -36.49 30.80
C SER A 199 7.96 -34.96 30.90
N HIS A 200 8.65 -34.38 31.88
CA HIS A 200 8.74 -32.93 32.04
C HIS A 200 9.48 -32.27 30.87
N ARG A 201 10.60 -32.87 30.41
CA ARG A 201 11.34 -32.38 29.24
C ARG A 201 10.51 -32.38 27.97
N ILE A 202 9.80 -33.47 27.69
CA ILE A 202 8.89 -33.55 26.54
C ILE A 202 7.83 -32.46 26.62
N ALA A 203 7.18 -32.30 27.79
CA ALA A 203 6.12 -31.30 27.95
C ALA A 203 6.64 -29.86 27.78
N LEU A 204 7.82 -29.56 28.30
CA LEU A 204 8.48 -28.25 28.15
C LEU A 204 8.83 -27.95 26.70
N GLU A 205 9.45 -28.91 26.00
CA GLU A 205 9.86 -28.77 24.61
C GLU A 205 8.66 -28.69 23.67
N ASP A 206 7.61 -29.49 23.90
CA ASP A 206 6.36 -29.43 23.15
C ASP A 206 5.66 -28.08 23.35
N PHE A 207 5.67 -27.52 24.56
CA PHE A 207 5.13 -26.19 24.82
C PHE A 207 5.93 -25.09 24.11
N ALA A 208 7.27 -25.13 24.19
CA ALA A 208 8.14 -24.19 23.49
C ALA A 208 7.93 -24.25 21.96
N MET A 209 7.78 -25.46 21.41
CA MET A 209 7.47 -25.67 19.99
C MET A 209 6.09 -25.14 19.62
N MET A 210 5.09 -25.29 20.50
CA MET A 210 3.76 -24.73 20.29
C MET A 210 3.81 -23.21 20.22
N VAL A 211 4.49 -22.55 21.17
CA VAL A 211 4.70 -21.09 21.16
C VAL A 211 5.40 -20.65 19.86
N LYS A 212 6.46 -21.37 19.43
CA LYS A 212 7.14 -21.13 18.13
C LYS A 212 6.16 -21.15 16.97
N LYS A 213 5.37 -22.22 16.88
CA LYS A 213 4.45 -22.45 15.76
C LYS A 213 3.32 -21.42 15.75
N THR A 214 2.78 -21.07 16.91
CA THR A 214 1.75 -20.03 17.05
C THR A 214 2.30 -18.68 16.59
N ALA A 215 3.49 -18.30 17.05
CA ALA A 215 4.15 -17.06 16.63
C ALA A 215 4.42 -17.02 15.11
N GLN A 216 4.94 -18.11 14.54
CA GLN A 216 5.16 -18.22 13.08
C GLN A 216 3.87 -18.12 12.27
N THR A 217 2.79 -18.78 12.73
CA THR A 217 1.50 -18.75 12.03
C THR A 217 0.90 -17.36 12.09
N LEU A 218 0.97 -16.69 13.24
CA LEU A 218 0.58 -15.29 13.40
C LEU A 218 1.39 -14.35 12.52
N GLN A 219 2.70 -14.56 12.41
CA GLN A 219 3.56 -13.77 11.54
C GLN A 219 3.14 -13.91 10.08
N ILE A 220 2.92 -15.13 9.58
CA ILE A 220 2.45 -15.38 8.21
C ILE A 220 1.10 -14.70 7.97
N PHE A 221 0.17 -14.81 8.92
CA PHE A 221 -1.12 -14.16 8.81
C PHE A 221 -1.02 -12.64 8.87
N GLY A 222 -0.18 -12.08 9.74
CA GLY A 222 0.09 -10.64 9.81
C GLY A 222 0.67 -10.10 8.50
N THR A 223 1.59 -10.84 7.86
CA THR A 223 2.11 -10.50 6.53
C THR A 223 1.01 -10.57 5.47
N GLU A 224 0.17 -11.61 5.49
CA GLU A 224 -1.00 -11.71 4.59
C GLU A 224 -1.90 -10.48 4.73
N LEU A 225 -2.23 -10.08 5.97
CA LEU A 225 -3.06 -8.90 6.25
C LEU A 225 -2.40 -7.60 5.76
N ALA A 226 -1.09 -7.44 5.95
CA ALA A 226 -0.35 -6.25 5.54
C ALA A 226 -0.19 -6.12 4.02
N GLU A 227 -0.05 -7.24 3.30
CA GLU A 227 0.10 -7.30 1.85
C GLU A 227 -1.25 -7.33 1.11
N THR A 228 -2.36 -7.43 1.83
CA THR A 228 -3.71 -7.49 1.22
C THR A 228 -4.07 -6.15 0.58
N GLU A 229 -4.25 -6.15 -0.74
CA GLU A 229 -4.83 -5.02 -1.47
C GLU A 229 -6.31 -4.87 -1.14
N LEU A 230 -6.76 -3.62 -0.97
CA LEU A 230 -8.16 -3.32 -0.68
C LEU A 230 -9.03 -3.51 -1.94
N PRO A 231 -10.10 -4.32 -1.91
CA PRO A 231 -10.99 -4.47 -3.05
C PRO A 231 -11.79 -3.20 -3.32
N ASN A 232 -12.33 -3.09 -4.53
CA ASN A 232 -13.15 -1.96 -5.00
C ASN A 232 -14.63 -2.32 -5.20
N GLU A 233 -15.02 -3.56 -4.90
CA GLU A 233 -16.40 -4.03 -5.00
C GLU A 233 -16.97 -4.42 -3.63
N ILE A 234 -18.24 -4.07 -3.39
CA ILE A 234 -18.95 -4.35 -2.12
C ILE A 234 -18.89 -5.84 -1.76
N GLN A 235 -19.15 -6.72 -2.73
CA GLN A 235 -19.19 -8.16 -2.51
C GLN A 235 -17.81 -8.72 -2.15
N ASP A 236 -16.78 -8.31 -2.88
CA ASP A 236 -15.41 -8.77 -2.64
C ASP A 236 -14.87 -8.29 -1.30
N THR A 237 -15.10 -7.02 -0.94
CA THR A 237 -14.72 -6.48 0.37
C THR A 237 -15.45 -7.19 1.52
N THR A 238 -16.74 -7.51 1.35
CA THR A 238 -17.52 -8.26 2.35
C THR A 238 -16.98 -9.68 2.54
N VAL A 239 -16.70 -10.39 1.44
CA VAL A 239 -16.12 -11.74 1.47
C VAL A 239 -14.75 -11.71 2.14
N LEU A 240 -13.90 -10.77 1.78
CA LEU A 240 -12.56 -10.61 2.34
C LEU A 240 -12.61 -10.34 3.86
N LEU A 241 -13.45 -9.41 4.31
CA LEU A 241 -13.64 -9.11 5.73
C LEU A 241 -14.10 -10.36 6.50
N SER A 242 -15.05 -11.12 5.95
CA SER A 242 -15.53 -12.36 6.59
C SER A 242 -14.46 -13.44 6.67
N ALA A 243 -13.67 -13.61 5.61
CA ALA A 243 -12.59 -14.60 5.54
C ALA A 243 -11.48 -14.25 6.54
N HIS A 244 -11.07 -12.99 6.60
CA HIS A 244 -10.06 -12.52 7.55
C HIS A 244 -10.54 -12.65 8.99
N THR A 245 -11.79 -12.29 9.27
CA THR A 245 -12.39 -12.44 10.61
C THR A 245 -12.43 -13.90 11.04
N SER A 246 -12.79 -14.81 10.13
CA SER A 246 -12.76 -16.25 10.42
C SER A 246 -11.35 -16.77 10.71
N LYS A 247 -10.35 -16.34 9.93
CA LYS A 247 -8.93 -16.70 10.18
C LYS A 247 -8.44 -16.17 11.52
N LYS A 248 -8.78 -14.91 11.85
CA LYS A 248 -8.45 -14.29 13.14
C LYS A 248 -9.04 -15.07 14.31
N ASN A 249 -10.31 -15.44 14.23
CA ASN A 249 -10.98 -16.21 15.30
C ASN A 249 -10.33 -17.57 15.52
N LYS A 250 -9.96 -18.26 14.44
CA LYS A 250 -9.22 -19.52 14.53
C LYS A 250 -7.87 -19.34 15.21
N MET A 251 -7.12 -18.31 14.82
CA MET A 251 -5.82 -18.01 15.42
C MET A 251 -5.92 -17.71 16.91
N LYS A 252 -6.96 -16.97 17.30
CA LYS A 252 -7.25 -16.65 18.71
C LYS A 252 -7.49 -17.92 19.53
N GLU A 253 -8.25 -18.87 18.99
CA GLU A 253 -8.46 -20.18 19.62
C GLU A 253 -7.13 -20.93 19.79
N ASP A 254 -6.28 -20.95 18.76
CA ASP A 254 -4.97 -21.62 18.82
C ASP A 254 -4.05 -21.01 19.91
N ILE A 255 -4.07 -19.68 20.08
CA ILE A 255 -3.36 -18.98 21.17
C ILE A 255 -3.91 -19.38 22.55
N LEU A 256 -5.24 -19.41 22.72
CA LEU A 256 -5.89 -19.78 23.99
C LEU A 256 -5.56 -21.22 24.38
N VAL A 257 -5.52 -22.14 23.41
CA VAL A 257 -5.09 -23.53 23.63
C VAL A 257 -3.64 -23.57 24.11
N ALA A 258 -2.73 -22.82 23.47
CA ALA A 258 -1.33 -22.77 23.86
C ALA A 258 -1.14 -22.19 25.27
N LEU A 259 -1.83 -21.09 25.61
CA LEU A 259 -1.84 -20.53 26.96
C LEU A 259 -2.36 -21.52 28.00
N GLY A 260 -3.42 -22.28 27.67
CA GLY A 260 -3.95 -23.33 28.53
C GLY A 260 -2.96 -24.47 28.77
N GLN A 261 -2.16 -24.85 27.76
CA GLN A 261 -1.10 -25.85 27.92
C GLN A 261 0.06 -25.35 28.79
N GLY A 262 0.52 -24.11 28.56
CA GLY A 262 1.58 -23.50 29.37
C GLY A 262 1.18 -23.36 30.84
N ARG A 263 -0.08 -22.95 31.13
CA ARG A 263 -0.59 -22.89 32.50
C ARG A 263 -0.59 -24.23 33.22
N ARG A 264 -1.04 -25.31 32.55
CA ARG A 264 -0.98 -26.67 33.11
C ARG A 264 0.45 -27.15 33.36
N LEU A 265 1.38 -26.81 32.47
CA LEU A 265 2.80 -27.12 32.67
C LEU A 265 3.38 -26.36 33.87
N LEU A 266 3.03 -25.07 34.00
CA LEU A 266 3.42 -24.24 35.14
C LEU A 266 2.90 -24.78 36.47
N GLU A 267 1.64 -25.22 36.51
CA GLU A 267 1.03 -25.90 37.66
C GLU A 267 1.80 -27.18 38.01
N SER A 268 2.18 -27.99 37.01
CA SER A 268 2.94 -29.22 37.21
C SER A 268 4.35 -28.99 37.77
N ILE A 269 5.01 -27.89 37.38
CA ILE A 269 6.35 -27.53 37.89
C ILE A 269 6.27 -27.00 39.33
N ASN A 270 5.22 -26.24 39.66
CA ASN A 270 5.02 -25.69 41.01
C ASN A 270 4.39 -26.68 42.00
N GLU A 271 3.91 -27.81 41.52
CA GLU A 271 3.22 -28.84 42.30
C GLU A 271 3.96 -29.25 43.60
N PRO A 272 5.30 -29.46 43.60
CA PRO A 272 6.04 -29.80 44.81
C PRO A 272 5.99 -28.69 45.87
N VAL A 273 6.11 -27.43 45.45
CA VAL A 273 6.03 -26.24 46.33
C VAL A 273 4.61 -26.05 46.88
N VAL A 274 3.60 -26.40 46.09
CA VAL A 274 2.19 -26.35 46.53
C VAL A 274 1.90 -27.45 47.57
N ARG A 275 2.49 -28.65 47.40
CA ARG A 275 2.34 -29.74 48.37
C ARG A 275 3.11 -29.52 49.66
N ASP A 276 4.31 -28.94 49.57
CA ASP A 276 5.20 -28.67 50.70
C ASP A 276 5.79 -27.25 50.58
N PRO A 277 5.31 -26.27 51.36
CA PRO A 277 5.81 -24.90 51.33
C PRO A 277 7.29 -24.75 51.70
N ASP A 278 7.86 -25.73 52.43
CA ASP A 278 9.27 -25.74 52.81
C ASP A 278 10.16 -26.40 51.73
N TYR A 279 9.58 -26.84 50.61
CA TYR A 279 10.30 -27.43 49.49
C TYR A 279 11.22 -26.41 48.81
N ASN A 280 12.53 -26.71 48.82
CA ASN A 280 13.53 -25.93 48.10
C ASN A 280 13.70 -26.48 46.68
N MET A 281 13.22 -25.71 45.68
CA MET A 281 13.42 -26.06 44.27
C MET A 281 14.91 -26.15 43.93
N SER A 282 15.26 -27.14 43.11
CA SER A 282 16.60 -27.23 42.53
C SER A 282 16.84 -26.14 41.49
N GLN A 283 18.11 -25.87 41.18
CA GLN A 283 18.50 -24.90 40.16
C GLN A 283 17.87 -25.19 38.78
N GLU A 284 17.80 -26.47 38.40
CA GLU A 284 17.17 -26.92 37.14
C GLU A 284 15.66 -26.66 37.13
N GLU A 285 14.98 -26.86 38.25
CA GLU A 285 13.53 -26.59 38.36
C GLU A 285 13.24 -25.10 38.32
N LEU A 286 14.09 -24.27 38.93
CA LEU A 286 14.01 -22.81 38.83
C LEU A 286 14.22 -22.32 37.39
N GLU A 287 15.18 -22.90 36.66
CA GLU A 287 15.41 -22.59 35.24
C GLU A 287 14.24 -23.01 34.35
N ASN A 288 13.67 -24.19 34.58
CA ASN A 288 12.47 -24.66 33.88
C ASN A 288 11.25 -23.77 34.20
N LEU A 289 11.07 -23.38 35.47
CA LEU A 289 10.01 -22.48 35.91
C LEU A 289 10.13 -21.11 35.20
N ALA A 290 11.33 -20.52 35.23
CA ALA A 290 11.60 -19.25 34.57
C ALA A 290 11.36 -19.34 33.05
N THR A 291 11.73 -20.46 32.43
CA THR A 291 11.49 -20.71 31.00
C THR A 291 10.00 -20.72 30.67
N VAL A 292 9.19 -21.48 31.42
CA VAL A 292 7.74 -21.58 31.18
C VAL A 292 7.05 -20.23 31.41
N GLN A 293 7.42 -19.51 32.48
CA GLN A 293 6.89 -18.18 32.76
C GLN A 293 7.22 -17.18 31.63
N ARG A 294 8.47 -17.19 31.15
CA ARG A 294 8.89 -16.35 30.02
C ARG A 294 8.10 -16.66 28.75
N LEU A 295 7.96 -17.95 28.40
CA LEU A 295 7.19 -18.37 27.22
C LEU A 295 5.70 -18.00 27.33
N LEU A 296 5.11 -18.08 28.52
CA LEU A 296 3.75 -17.62 28.77
C LEU A 296 3.60 -16.10 28.61
N SER A 297 4.53 -15.31 29.16
CA SER A 297 4.55 -13.84 28.98
C SER A 297 4.64 -13.48 27.50
N GLN A 298 5.53 -14.14 26.76
CA GLN A 298 5.69 -13.91 25.32
C GLN A 298 4.40 -14.21 24.54
N LEU A 299 3.67 -15.27 24.90
CA LEU A 299 2.43 -15.62 24.23
C LEU A 299 1.30 -14.61 24.53
N ASP A 300 1.24 -14.08 25.75
CA ASP A 300 0.29 -13.04 26.18
C ASP A 300 0.57 -11.68 25.50
N GLU A 301 1.85 -11.30 25.43
CA GLU A 301 2.30 -10.11 24.68
C GLU A 301 1.98 -10.24 23.18
N THR A 302 2.23 -11.43 22.62
CA THR A 302 1.91 -11.76 21.22
C THR A 302 0.41 -11.66 20.95
N GLU A 303 -0.42 -12.16 21.87
CA GLU A 303 -1.88 -12.09 21.79
C GLU A 303 -2.37 -10.63 21.79
N THR A 304 -1.83 -9.83 22.71
CA THR A 304 -2.19 -8.41 22.87
C THR A 304 -1.82 -7.60 21.62
N ALA A 305 -0.59 -7.76 21.13
CA ALA A 305 -0.14 -7.09 19.91
C ALA A 305 -0.98 -7.48 18.69
N PHE A 306 -1.38 -8.75 18.59
CA PHE A 306 -2.24 -9.23 17.51
C PHE A 306 -3.65 -8.63 17.57
N ASP A 307 -4.25 -8.51 18.75
CA ASP A 307 -5.57 -7.89 18.91
C ASP A 307 -5.55 -6.40 18.54
N GLU A 308 -4.51 -5.66 18.94
CA GLU A 308 -4.35 -4.26 18.57
C GLU A 308 -4.20 -4.07 17.06
N PHE A 309 -3.36 -4.89 16.42
CA PHE A 309 -3.20 -4.86 14.98
C PHE A 309 -4.50 -5.21 14.26
N TRP A 310 -5.17 -6.28 14.70
CA TRP A 310 -6.43 -6.72 14.11
C TRP A 310 -7.48 -5.62 14.18
N LEU A 311 -7.59 -4.90 15.29
CA LEU A 311 -8.53 -3.78 15.44
C LEU A 311 -8.29 -2.71 14.38
N ARG A 312 -7.03 -2.33 14.13
CA ARG A 312 -6.65 -1.37 13.09
C ARG A 312 -6.99 -1.90 11.69
N HIS A 313 -6.63 -3.15 11.40
CA HIS A 313 -6.89 -3.80 10.11
C HIS A 313 -8.38 -3.93 9.80
N GLN A 314 -9.16 -4.38 10.78
CA GLN A 314 -10.61 -4.52 10.68
C GLN A 314 -11.26 -3.16 10.43
N THR A 315 -10.88 -2.13 11.19
CA THR A 315 -11.39 -0.76 10.99
C THR A 315 -11.14 -0.28 9.55
N LYS A 316 -9.95 -0.54 9.00
CA LYS A 316 -9.60 -0.18 7.63
C LYS A 316 -10.45 -0.92 6.58
N LEU A 317 -10.69 -2.22 6.76
CA LEU A 317 -11.56 -3.00 5.86
C LEU A 317 -13.03 -2.58 5.95
N GLU A 318 -13.52 -2.25 7.14
CA GLU A 318 -14.87 -1.71 7.34
C GLU A 318 -15.03 -0.34 6.66
N GLN A 319 -14.02 0.54 6.79
CA GLN A 319 -13.96 1.80 6.05
C GLN A 319 -13.89 1.56 4.53
N CYS A 320 -13.17 0.54 4.07
CA CYS A 320 -13.12 0.19 2.65
C CYS A 320 -14.51 -0.22 2.13
N LEU A 321 -15.26 -0.98 2.93
CA LEU A 321 -16.63 -1.35 2.61
C LEU A 321 -17.57 -0.13 2.58
N GLN A 322 -17.44 0.78 3.55
CA GLN A 322 -18.16 2.05 3.57
C GLN A 322 -17.89 2.88 2.31
N LEU A 323 -16.62 2.99 1.91
CA LEU A 323 -16.23 3.67 0.66
C LEU A 323 -16.88 3.01 -0.56
N CYS A 324 -16.86 1.68 -0.66
CA CYS A 324 -17.48 0.96 -1.77
C CYS A 324 -18.98 1.25 -1.88
N HIS A 325 -19.70 1.27 -0.74
CA HIS A 325 -21.11 1.65 -0.70
C HIS A 325 -21.33 3.10 -1.11
N PHE A 326 -20.56 4.02 -0.54
CA PHE A 326 -20.63 5.44 -0.86
C PHE A 326 -20.39 5.70 -2.36
N GLU A 327 -19.35 5.10 -2.94
CA GLU A 327 -19.03 5.27 -4.36
C GLU A 327 -20.09 4.66 -5.29
N ASN A 328 -20.68 3.54 -4.90
CA ASN A 328 -21.79 2.96 -5.64
C ASN A 328 -23.03 3.87 -5.62
N ASN A 329 -23.41 4.37 -4.43
CA ASN A 329 -24.53 5.29 -4.27
C ASN A 329 -24.28 6.61 -4.99
N HIS A 330 -23.04 7.12 -4.97
CA HIS A 330 -22.63 8.30 -5.69
C HIS A 330 -22.83 8.14 -7.20
N LYS A 331 -22.41 7.00 -7.77
CA LYS A 331 -22.63 6.70 -9.20
C LYS A 331 -24.12 6.71 -9.55
N GLU A 332 -24.96 6.10 -8.71
CA GLU A 332 -26.42 6.07 -8.91
C GLU A 332 -27.04 7.48 -8.85
N VAL A 333 -26.77 8.23 -7.79
CA VAL A 333 -27.34 9.57 -7.58
C VAL A 333 -26.86 10.55 -8.65
N ARG A 334 -25.59 10.50 -9.03
CA ARG A 334 -25.05 11.31 -10.14
C ARG A 334 -25.79 11.05 -11.44
N ALA A 335 -25.98 9.78 -11.79
CA ALA A 335 -26.71 9.41 -13.02
C ALA A 335 -28.16 9.91 -12.98
N LEU A 336 -28.82 9.91 -11.81
CA LEU A 336 -30.15 10.49 -11.64
C LEU A 336 -30.14 12.02 -11.83
N LEU A 337 -29.16 12.74 -11.26
CA LEU A 337 -29.02 14.19 -11.45
C LEU A 337 -28.76 14.55 -12.92
N ASP A 338 -27.90 13.80 -13.60
CA ASP A 338 -27.63 13.96 -15.03
C ASP A 338 -28.90 13.74 -15.86
N GLN A 339 -29.70 12.71 -15.55
CA GLN A 339 -30.99 12.48 -16.18
C GLN A 339 -31.98 13.63 -15.92
N MET A 340 -32.01 14.20 -14.72
CA MET A 340 -32.86 15.36 -14.42
C MET A 340 -32.42 16.59 -15.22
N SER A 341 -31.12 16.84 -15.29
CA SER A 341 -30.52 17.93 -16.06
C SER A 341 -30.86 17.81 -17.56
N GLU A 342 -30.63 16.63 -18.15
CA GLU A 342 -30.95 16.37 -19.55
C GLU A 342 -32.44 16.57 -19.82
N LYS A 343 -33.32 16.03 -18.98
CA LYS A 343 -34.76 16.19 -19.15
C LYS A 343 -35.20 17.66 -19.03
N LEU A 344 -34.60 18.46 -18.12
CA LEU A 344 -34.88 19.89 -18.04
C LEU A 344 -34.61 20.59 -19.38
N THR A 345 -33.56 20.21 -20.10
CA THR A 345 -33.24 20.81 -21.41
C THR A 345 -34.31 20.61 -22.48
N THR A 346 -35.14 19.58 -22.35
CA THR A 346 -36.16 19.21 -23.35
C THR A 346 -37.44 20.03 -23.28
N PHE A 347 -37.71 20.73 -22.17
CA PHE A 347 -38.92 21.54 -22.03
C PHE A 347 -38.92 22.70 -23.04
N CYS A 348 -40.02 22.99 -23.72
CA CYS A 348 -40.05 24.14 -24.63
C CYS A 348 -39.95 25.46 -23.84
N ASP A 349 -39.15 26.42 -24.30
CA ASP A 349 -38.96 27.70 -23.59
C ASP A 349 -40.16 28.66 -23.77
N VAL A 350 -40.82 28.61 -24.94
CA VAL A 350 -41.99 29.45 -25.24
C VAL A 350 -43.12 28.57 -25.77
N GLY A 351 -44.28 28.65 -25.14
CA GLY A 351 -45.50 28.00 -25.63
C GLY A 351 -45.91 28.52 -27.02
N ILE A 352 -46.84 27.83 -27.68
CA ILE A 352 -47.39 28.27 -28.99
C ILE A 352 -48.84 28.74 -28.87
N SER A 353 -49.51 28.40 -27.77
CA SER A 353 -50.85 28.81 -27.40
C SER A 353 -50.98 28.87 -25.88
N PRO A 354 -52.01 29.55 -25.33
CA PRO A 354 -52.29 29.56 -23.89
C PRO A 354 -52.43 28.15 -23.31
N ALA A 355 -53.25 27.31 -23.93
CA ALA A 355 -53.44 25.91 -23.51
C ALA A 355 -52.14 25.08 -23.57
N HIS A 356 -51.28 25.32 -24.57
CA HIS A 356 -49.98 24.66 -24.65
C HIS A 356 -49.03 25.13 -23.55
N ALA A 357 -49.00 26.44 -23.26
CA ALA A 357 -48.20 27.00 -22.18
C ALA A 357 -48.65 26.48 -20.80
N ASP A 358 -49.97 26.35 -20.57
CA ASP A 358 -50.51 25.74 -19.35
C ASP A 358 -50.12 24.27 -19.21
N HIS A 359 -50.16 23.51 -20.30
CA HIS A 359 -49.78 22.11 -20.30
C HIS A 359 -48.30 21.93 -19.96
N ILE A 360 -47.39 22.63 -20.67
CA ILE A 360 -45.94 22.56 -20.42
C ILE A 360 -45.62 22.99 -18.99
N PHE A 361 -46.25 24.06 -18.49
CA PHE A 361 -46.03 24.53 -17.13
C PHE A 361 -46.51 23.51 -16.09
N SER A 362 -47.67 22.89 -16.30
CA SER A 362 -48.18 21.83 -15.42
C SER A 362 -47.29 20.59 -15.43
N GLU A 363 -46.77 20.21 -16.60
CA GLU A 363 -45.80 19.12 -16.73
C GLU A 363 -44.49 19.42 -15.99
N LEU A 364 -44.01 20.67 -16.06
CA LEU A 364 -42.82 21.11 -15.32
C LEU A 364 -43.04 21.05 -13.81
N LEU A 365 -44.20 21.47 -13.30
CA LEU A 365 -44.55 21.37 -11.88
C LEU A 365 -44.63 19.91 -11.40
N ALA A 366 -45.17 19.01 -12.24
CA ALA A 366 -45.17 17.59 -11.92
C ALA A 366 -43.73 17.00 -11.92
N PHE A 367 -42.85 17.54 -12.77
CA PHE A 367 -41.45 17.13 -12.83
C PHE A 367 -40.59 17.71 -11.69
N GLU A 368 -40.91 18.91 -11.20
CA GLU A 368 -40.26 19.57 -10.05
C GLU A 368 -40.23 18.65 -8.82
N VAL A 369 -41.30 17.91 -8.55
CA VAL A 369 -41.33 16.93 -7.44
C VAL A 369 -40.20 15.90 -7.58
N LYS A 370 -39.98 15.36 -8.78
CA LYS A 370 -38.92 14.37 -9.03
C LYS A 370 -37.53 14.97 -8.89
N VAL A 371 -37.37 16.24 -9.31
CA VAL A 371 -36.11 16.96 -9.15
C VAL A 371 -35.81 17.18 -7.66
N CYS A 372 -36.80 17.62 -6.88
CA CYS A 372 -36.67 17.79 -5.43
C CYS A 372 -36.28 16.46 -4.75
N ASP A 373 -36.98 15.36 -5.04
CA ASP A 373 -36.66 14.04 -4.48
C ASP A 373 -35.20 13.62 -4.77
N THR A 374 -34.71 13.84 -6.00
CA THR A 374 -33.33 13.49 -6.37
C THR A 374 -32.30 14.41 -5.70
N VAL A 375 -32.59 15.71 -5.57
CA VAL A 375 -31.74 16.67 -4.85
C VAL A 375 -31.67 16.34 -3.36
N GLU A 376 -32.78 15.94 -2.74
CA GLU A 376 -32.81 15.48 -1.34
C GLU A 376 -31.97 14.21 -1.15
N LYS A 377 -32.03 13.25 -2.09
CA LYS A 377 -31.15 12.07 -2.07
C LYS A 377 -29.67 12.44 -2.18
N ALA A 378 -29.33 13.39 -3.04
CA ALA A 378 -27.96 13.89 -3.16
C ALA A 378 -27.49 14.56 -1.87
N ALA A 379 -28.33 15.41 -1.26
CA ALA A 379 -28.03 16.03 0.03
C ALA A 379 -27.82 14.99 1.14
N ALA A 380 -28.67 13.96 1.22
CA ALA A 380 -28.53 12.88 2.19
C ALA A 380 -27.21 12.10 2.00
N LEU A 381 -26.83 11.80 0.76
CA LEU A 381 -25.56 11.13 0.47
C LEU A 381 -24.35 12.02 0.80
N CYS A 382 -24.43 13.33 0.53
CA CYS A 382 -23.37 14.25 0.94
C CYS A 382 -23.22 14.34 2.45
N LEU A 383 -24.32 14.30 3.21
CA LEU A 383 -24.30 14.24 4.68
C LEU A 383 -23.64 12.96 5.19
N GLU A 384 -23.94 11.80 4.57
CA GLU A 384 -23.26 10.54 4.86
C GLU A 384 -21.75 10.67 4.61
N GLY A 385 -21.36 11.23 3.46
CA GLY A 385 -19.96 11.49 3.15
C GLY A 385 -19.28 12.45 4.13
N ASP A 386 -19.94 13.51 4.56
CA ASP A 386 -19.43 14.44 5.57
C ASP A 386 -19.26 13.77 6.95
N GLU A 387 -20.17 12.87 7.33
CA GLU A 387 -20.06 12.08 8.56
C GLU A 387 -18.85 11.13 8.50
N LEU A 388 -18.62 10.47 7.36
CA LEU A 388 -17.42 9.64 7.15
C LEU A 388 -16.15 10.47 7.30
N ILE A 389 -16.10 11.66 6.69
CA ILE A 389 -14.97 12.59 6.81
C ILE A 389 -14.77 13.03 8.28
N GLN A 390 -15.84 13.37 9.00
CA GLN A 390 -15.76 13.76 10.41
C GLN A 390 -15.20 12.65 11.30
N LYS A 391 -15.45 11.38 10.94
CA LYS A 391 -14.90 10.19 11.61
C LYS A 391 -13.45 9.87 11.21
N SER A 392 -12.77 10.76 10.48
CA SER A 392 -11.40 10.58 9.99
C SER A 392 -11.25 9.32 9.12
N HIS A 393 -12.20 9.11 8.22
CA HIS A 393 -12.18 8.00 7.28
C HIS A 393 -10.94 8.08 6.37
N TYR A 394 -10.24 6.95 6.17
CA TYR A 394 -8.94 6.94 5.46
C TYR A 394 -9.02 7.52 4.03
N ALA A 395 -10.19 7.43 3.39
CA ALA A 395 -10.45 7.87 2.02
C ALA A 395 -11.06 9.28 1.92
N GLU A 396 -10.83 10.16 2.90
CA GLU A 396 -11.35 11.53 2.92
C GLU A 396 -11.11 12.29 1.60
N GLU A 397 -9.90 12.20 1.05
CA GLU A 397 -9.50 12.87 -0.21
C GLU A 397 -10.30 12.36 -1.43
N SER A 398 -10.86 11.15 -1.37
CA SER A 398 -11.69 10.56 -2.42
C SER A 398 -13.19 10.85 -2.23
N ILE A 399 -13.64 10.97 -0.97
CA ILE A 399 -15.05 11.22 -0.61
C ILE A 399 -15.39 12.70 -0.79
N ARG A 400 -14.54 13.60 -0.29
CA ARG A 400 -14.74 15.05 -0.32
C ARG A 400 -15.06 15.62 -1.72
N PRO A 401 -14.27 15.35 -2.78
CA PRO A 401 -14.57 15.89 -4.11
C PRO A 401 -15.89 15.37 -4.68
N LYS A 402 -16.27 14.12 -4.39
CA LYS A 402 -17.55 13.54 -4.81
C LYS A 402 -18.74 14.23 -4.13
N CYS A 403 -18.62 14.55 -2.83
CA CYS A 403 -19.64 15.34 -2.14
C CYS A 403 -19.76 16.76 -2.72
N THR A 404 -18.64 17.41 -3.02
CA THR A 404 -18.63 18.74 -3.65
C THR A 404 -19.29 18.70 -5.02
N GLU A 405 -18.92 17.72 -5.86
CA GLU A 405 -19.52 17.52 -7.18
C GLU A 405 -21.04 17.34 -7.12
N LEU A 406 -21.54 16.49 -6.22
CA LEU A 406 -22.99 16.30 -6.06
C LEU A 406 -23.72 17.57 -5.60
N ARG A 407 -23.11 18.39 -4.74
CA ARG A 407 -23.69 19.69 -4.32
C ARG A 407 -23.76 20.65 -5.50
N GLU A 408 -22.69 20.78 -6.27
CA GLU A 408 -22.63 21.66 -7.46
C GLU A 408 -23.65 21.23 -8.53
N LEU A 409 -23.74 19.92 -8.83
CA LEU A 409 -24.76 19.41 -9.76
C LEU A 409 -26.18 19.69 -9.24
N SER A 410 -26.42 19.49 -7.95
CA SER A 410 -27.74 19.73 -7.34
C SER A 410 -28.15 21.20 -7.41
N GLU A 411 -27.21 22.12 -7.15
CA GLU A 411 -27.42 23.57 -7.30
C GLU A 411 -27.67 23.97 -8.76
N SER A 412 -26.91 23.41 -9.69
CA SER A 412 -27.08 23.63 -11.13
C SER A 412 -28.46 23.18 -11.61
N VAL A 413 -28.90 21.96 -11.26
CA VAL A 413 -30.22 21.43 -11.61
C VAL A 413 -31.33 22.28 -10.98
N SER A 414 -31.20 22.65 -9.70
CA SER A 414 -32.20 23.45 -8.99
C SER A 414 -32.32 24.86 -9.56
N SER A 415 -31.20 25.51 -9.89
CA SER A 415 -31.18 26.84 -10.50
C SER A 415 -31.74 26.83 -11.93
N ASN A 416 -31.45 25.79 -12.73
CA ASN A 416 -32.02 25.61 -14.05
C ASN A 416 -33.54 25.42 -13.99
N LEU A 417 -34.02 24.54 -13.11
CA LEU A 417 -35.45 24.33 -12.88
C LEU A 417 -36.15 25.64 -12.51
N LYS A 418 -35.59 26.39 -11.55
CA LYS A 418 -36.15 27.69 -11.12
C LYS A 418 -36.21 28.69 -12.28
N SER A 419 -35.10 28.86 -13.00
CA SER A 419 -35.03 29.75 -14.16
C SER A 419 -36.06 29.38 -15.23
N ARG A 420 -36.21 28.08 -15.52
CA ARG A 420 -37.15 27.60 -16.53
C ARG A 420 -38.60 27.73 -16.09
N LYS A 421 -38.88 27.51 -14.81
CA LYS A 421 -40.19 27.75 -14.18
C LYS A 421 -40.58 29.23 -14.26
N ASP A 422 -39.67 30.13 -13.91
CA ASP A 422 -39.89 31.59 -14.00
C ASP A 422 -40.12 32.03 -15.46
N HIS A 423 -39.35 31.47 -16.39
CA HIS A 423 -39.47 31.78 -17.82
C HIS A 423 -40.82 31.30 -18.39
N LEU A 424 -41.21 30.05 -18.11
CA LEU A 424 -42.48 29.50 -18.57
C LEU A 424 -43.69 30.17 -17.92
N LEU A 425 -43.59 30.59 -16.66
CA LEU A 425 -44.64 31.38 -16.00
C LEU A 425 -44.87 32.70 -16.72
N LYS A 426 -43.80 33.44 -17.05
CA LYS A 426 -43.88 34.67 -17.85
C LYS A 426 -44.46 34.42 -19.24
N ALA A 427 -44.02 33.35 -19.92
CA ALA A 427 -44.56 32.98 -21.23
C ALA A 427 -46.07 32.68 -21.15
N LYS A 428 -46.49 31.92 -20.14
CA LYS A 428 -47.89 31.60 -19.86
C LYS A 428 -48.71 32.88 -19.63
N GLU A 429 -48.25 33.80 -18.79
CA GLU A 429 -48.95 35.07 -18.53
C GLU A 429 -49.07 35.93 -19.80
N LEU A 430 -48.01 36.01 -20.60
CA LEU A 430 -48.03 36.72 -21.88
C LEU A 430 -49.06 36.11 -22.83
N HIS A 431 -49.11 34.77 -22.95
CA HIS A 431 -50.09 34.10 -23.80
C HIS A 431 -51.52 34.40 -23.39
N HIS A 432 -51.84 34.41 -22.09
CA HIS A 432 -53.15 34.78 -21.59
C HIS A 432 -53.49 36.25 -21.87
N LYS A 433 -52.54 37.18 -21.60
CA LYS A 433 -52.73 38.61 -21.91
C LYS A 433 -52.97 38.84 -23.41
N LEU A 434 -52.25 38.12 -24.27
CA LEU A 434 -52.42 38.18 -25.73
C LEU A 434 -53.76 37.60 -26.18
N GLU A 435 -54.22 36.50 -25.58
CA GLU A 435 -55.52 35.91 -25.89
C GLU A 435 -56.67 36.86 -25.53
N THR A 436 -56.65 37.44 -24.33
CA THR A 436 -57.63 38.45 -23.91
C THR A 436 -57.65 39.66 -24.85
N ALA A 437 -56.47 40.17 -25.22
CA ALA A 437 -56.35 41.28 -26.15
C ALA A 437 -56.84 40.91 -27.56
N SER A 438 -56.54 39.70 -28.06
CA SER A 438 -57.01 39.23 -29.36
C SER A 438 -58.53 39.12 -29.39
N GLN A 439 -59.14 38.51 -28.35
CA GLN A 439 -60.59 38.40 -28.24
C GLN A 439 -61.25 39.77 -28.22
N TRP A 440 -60.73 40.71 -27.42
CA TRP A 440 -61.25 42.08 -27.38
C TRP A 440 -61.11 42.82 -28.73
N VAL A 441 -60.01 42.60 -29.45
CA VAL A 441 -59.82 43.19 -30.78
C VAL A 441 -60.79 42.58 -31.80
N ASP A 442 -60.93 41.25 -31.81
CA ASP A 442 -61.79 40.56 -32.77
C ASP A 442 -63.28 40.89 -32.51
N GLU A 443 -63.73 40.98 -31.25
CA GLU A 443 -65.07 41.45 -30.87
C GLU A 443 -65.32 42.92 -31.23
N GLY A 444 -64.31 43.79 -31.08
CA GLY A 444 -64.43 45.20 -31.48
C GLY A 444 -64.54 45.38 -33.00
N ILE A 445 -63.77 44.59 -33.77
CA ILE A 445 -63.90 44.54 -35.24
C ILE A 445 -65.30 44.03 -35.63
N TYR A 446 -65.80 42.99 -34.95
CA TYR A 446 -67.14 42.46 -35.18
C TYR A 446 -68.24 43.49 -34.86
N LEU A 447 -68.11 44.23 -33.75
CA LEU A 447 -69.03 45.31 -33.37
C LEU A 447 -69.10 46.38 -34.48
N LEU A 448 -67.96 46.80 -35.02
CA LEU A 448 -67.91 47.75 -36.13
C LEU A 448 -68.58 47.20 -37.41
N ALA A 449 -68.31 45.94 -37.74
CA ALA A 449 -68.85 45.29 -38.93
C ALA A 449 -70.35 45.02 -38.85
N SER A 450 -70.89 44.82 -37.64
CA SER A 450 -72.29 44.49 -37.38
C SER A 450 -73.20 45.73 -37.22
N GLN A 451 -72.65 46.95 -37.30
CA GLN A 451 -73.47 48.16 -37.19
C GLN A 451 -74.45 48.30 -38.38
N PRO A 452 -75.76 48.45 -38.12
CA PRO A 452 -76.77 48.58 -39.16
C PRO A 452 -76.68 49.93 -39.88
N VAL A 453 -76.11 49.93 -41.09
CA VAL A 453 -75.84 51.13 -41.89
C VAL A 453 -77.09 52.00 -42.08
N ASP A 454 -78.25 51.39 -42.31
CA ASP A 454 -79.51 52.11 -42.56
C ASP A 454 -80.06 52.79 -41.29
N LYS A 455 -79.89 52.17 -40.12
CA LYS A 455 -80.36 52.74 -38.84
C LYS A 455 -79.45 53.88 -38.37
N CYS A 456 -78.16 53.84 -38.68
CA CYS A 456 -77.20 54.90 -38.34
C CYS A 456 -77.36 56.20 -39.16
N GLN A 457 -78.27 56.25 -40.14
CA GLN A 457 -78.53 57.45 -40.95
C GLN A 457 -79.49 58.43 -40.25
N SER A 458 -80.23 57.99 -39.22
CA SER A 458 -81.05 58.88 -38.40
C SER A 458 -80.21 59.49 -37.26
N HIS A 459 -80.60 60.67 -36.77
CA HIS A 459 -79.94 61.32 -35.63
C HIS A 459 -79.88 60.37 -34.41
N GLU A 460 -81.03 59.80 -34.04
CA GLU A 460 -81.14 58.88 -32.90
C GLU A 460 -80.33 57.60 -33.08
N GLY A 461 -80.32 57.03 -34.29
CA GLY A 461 -79.54 55.81 -34.58
C GLY A 461 -78.03 56.06 -34.67
N ALA A 462 -77.60 57.27 -35.07
CA ALA A 462 -76.20 57.67 -35.02
C ALA A 462 -75.72 57.89 -33.57
N GLU A 463 -76.56 58.45 -32.71
CA GLU A 463 -76.27 58.68 -31.29
C GLU A 463 -76.22 57.37 -30.48
N LEU A 464 -77.16 56.44 -30.71
CA LEU A 464 -77.13 55.11 -30.09
C LEU A 464 -75.90 54.29 -30.49
N ALA A 465 -75.55 54.30 -31.78
CA ALA A 465 -74.34 53.64 -32.27
C ALA A 465 -73.05 54.28 -31.72
N LEU A 466 -73.07 55.59 -31.43
CA LEU A 466 -71.96 56.29 -30.79
C LEU A 466 -71.80 55.85 -29.32
N GLN A 467 -72.91 55.82 -28.57
CA GLN A 467 -72.91 55.34 -27.17
C GLN A 467 -72.48 53.88 -27.05
N GLU A 468 -72.85 53.03 -28.01
CA GLU A 468 -72.44 51.63 -28.05
C GLU A 468 -70.92 51.48 -28.25
N LEU A 469 -70.32 52.28 -29.13
CA LEU A 469 -68.86 52.31 -29.32
C LEU A 469 -68.13 52.86 -28.08
N GLU A 470 -68.67 53.92 -27.45
CA GLU A 470 -68.08 54.51 -26.24
C GLU A 470 -68.13 53.54 -25.06
N ARG A 471 -69.26 52.85 -24.85
CA ARG A 471 -69.41 51.80 -23.84
C ARG A 471 -68.45 50.62 -24.08
N TYR A 472 -68.21 50.24 -25.33
CA TYR A 472 -67.23 49.21 -25.64
C TYR A 472 -65.80 49.65 -25.31
N LEU A 473 -65.45 50.90 -25.62
CA LEU A 473 -64.13 51.46 -25.32
C LEU A 473 -63.87 51.66 -23.81
N GLU A 474 -64.90 51.76 -22.98
CA GLU A 474 -64.75 51.73 -21.51
C GLU A 474 -64.11 50.41 -21.00
N SER A 475 -64.31 49.30 -21.72
CA SER A 475 -63.69 48.00 -21.41
C SER A 475 -62.20 47.89 -21.81
N ALA A 476 -61.66 48.90 -22.51
CA ALA A 476 -60.28 48.90 -23.01
C ALA A 476 -59.25 48.83 -21.88
N ASN A 477 -59.52 49.45 -20.73
CA ASN A 477 -58.57 49.51 -19.61
C ASN A 477 -58.17 48.13 -19.06
N GLN A 478 -58.99 47.09 -19.26
CA GLN A 478 -58.74 45.73 -18.78
C GLN A 478 -58.18 44.79 -19.87
N ASN A 479 -58.45 45.09 -21.15
CA ASN A 479 -58.21 44.15 -22.25
C ASN A 479 -57.24 44.68 -23.32
N GLN A 480 -56.90 45.97 -23.28
CA GLN A 480 -55.99 46.59 -24.25
C GLN A 480 -54.52 46.37 -23.85
N LEU A 481 -53.65 46.18 -24.85
CA LEU A 481 -52.20 46.31 -24.67
C LEU A 481 -51.85 47.81 -24.54
N SER A 482 -51.96 48.37 -23.33
CA SER A 482 -51.93 49.82 -23.08
C SER A 482 -50.59 50.48 -23.45
N SER A 483 -49.46 49.85 -23.09
CA SER A 483 -48.11 50.41 -23.29
C SER A 483 -47.17 49.36 -23.89
N LEU A 484 -46.90 49.44 -25.20
CA LEU A 484 -46.01 48.51 -25.91
C LEU A 484 -44.61 48.47 -25.30
N ASN A 485 -44.08 49.60 -24.83
CA ASN A 485 -42.76 49.67 -24.19
C ASN A 485 -42.72 48.95 -22.83
N VAL A 486 -43.83 48.96 -22.08
CA VAL A 486 -43.92 48.28 -20.77
C VAL A 486 -44.02 46.78 -20.99
N ILE A 487 -44.85 46.33 -21.93
CA ILE A 487 -44.98 44.90 -22.26
C ILE A 487 -43.68 44.36 -22.87
N TRP A 488 -43.01 45.14 -23.72
CA TRP A 488 -41.67 44.80 -24.21
C TRP A 488 -40.68 44.67 -23.07
N SER A 489 -40.63 45.64 -22.15
CA SER A 489 -39.70 45.59 -21.02
C SER A 489 -39.99 44.45 -20.04
N GLU A 490 -41.26 44.09 -19.85
CA GLU A 490 -41.68 43.08 -18.87
C GLU A 490 -41.54 41.65 -19.40
N TYR A 491 -41.72 41.45 -20.71
CA TYR A 491 -41.76 40.13 -21.35
C TYR A 491 -40.68 39.90 -22.40
N ASP A 492 -39.67 40.76 -22.53
CA ASP A 492 -38.61 40.72 -23.56
C ASP A 492 -38.06 39.30 -23.80
N THR A 493 -37.78 38.58 -22.71
CA THR A 493 -37.19 37.23 -22.75
C THR A 493 -38.11 36.16 -23.35
N VAL A 494 -39.43 36.39 -23.40
CA VAL A 494 -40.46 35.42 -23.85
C VAL A 494 -41.31 35.94 -25.03
N LEU A 495 -40.93 37.08 -25.62
CA LEU A 495 -41.69 37.68 -26.72
C LEU A 495 -41.74 36.75 -27.94
N ASN A 496 -42.94 36.60 -28.50
CA ASN A 496 -43.19 35.80 -29.69
C ASN A 496 -43.75 36.64 -30.86
N GLN A 497 -43.77 36.06 -32.06
CA GLN A 497 -44.33 36.73 -33.25
C GLN A 497 -45.82 37.08 -33.10
N HIS A 498 -46.54 36.39 -32.20
CA HIS A 498 -47.96 36.58 -31.94
C HIS A 498 -48.24 37.96 -31.33
N PHE A 499 -47.37 38.45 -30.44
CA PHE A 499 -47.45 39.80 -29.88
C PHE A 499 -47.50 40.89 -30.96
N ARG A 500 -46.61 40.82 -31.96
CA ARG A 500 -46.56 41.82 -33.05
C ARG A 500 -47.85 41.83 -33.87
N LYS A 501 -48.43 40.66 -34.13
CA LYS A 501 -49.67 40.52 -34.91
C LYS A 501 -50.87 41.12 -34.16
N ILE A 502 -51.03 40.81 -32.88
CA ILE A 502 -52.15 41.33 -32.07
C ILE A 502 -52.01 42.83 -31.87
N SER A 503 -50.80 43.31 -31.56
CA SER A 503 -50.55 44.75 -31.42
C SER A 503 -50.92 45.52 -32.70
N GLN A 504 -50.53 45.03 -33.88
CA GLN A 504 -50.90 45.67 -35.16
C GLN A 504 -52.42 45.62 -35.40
N LYS A 505 -53.07 44.49 -35.12
CA LYS A 505 -54.53 44.38 -35.22
C LYS A 505 -55.24 45.36 -34.28
N GLN A 506 -54.75 45.51 -33.05
CA GLN A 506 -55.30 46.44 -32.06
C GLN A 506 -55.24 47.89 -32.55
N THR A 507 -54.08 48.33 -33.06
CA THR A 507 -53.94 49.66 -33.65
C THR A 507 -54.89 49.87 -34.82
N SER A 508 -54.99 48.87 -35.72
CA SER A 508 -55.91 48.94 -36.85
C SER A 508 -57.37 49.04 -36.42
N MET A 509 -57.79 48.30 -35.38
CA MET A 509 -59.13 48.40 -34.82
C MET A 509 -59.39 49.79 -34.26
N GLN A 510 -58.46 50.33 -33.48
CA GLN A 510 -58.61 51.65 -32.85
C GLN A 510 -58.76 52.77 -33.89
N GLU A 511 -57.99 52.72 -34.98
CA GLU A 511 -58.17 53.64 -36.12
C GLU A 511 -59.54 53.50 -36.79
N MET A 512 -60.08 52.28 -36.90
CA MET A 512 -61.43 52.06 -37.44
C MET A 512 -62.50 52.62 -36.52
N PHE A 513 -62.36 52.46 -35.20
CA PHE A 513 -63.23 53.07 -34.19
C PHE A 513 -63.20 54.60 -34.31
N ASP A 514 -62.01 55.22 -34.41
CA ASP A 514 -61.88 56.68 -34.52
C ASP A 514 -62.54 57.22 -35.79
N LYS A 515 -62.30 56.57 -36.94
CA LYS A 515 -62.95 56.93 -38.21
C LYS A 515 -64.47 56.82 -38.12
N ARG A 516 -64.97 55.73 -37.50
CA ARG A 516 -66.41 55.50 -37.35
C ARG A 516 -67.05 56.50 -36.37
N ARG A 517 -66.41 56.79 -35.24
CA ARG A 517 -66.84 57.79 -34.25
C ARG A 517 -66.96 59.17 -34.87
N MET A 518 -65.94 59.60 -35.63
CA MET A 518 -65.98 60.87 -36.38
C MET A 518 -67.12 60.90 -37.42
N SER A 519 -67.39 59.79 -38.10
CA SER A 519 -68.51 59.68 -39.04
C SER A 519 -69.87 59.79 -38.36
N LEU A 520 -70.07 59.08 -37.24
CA LEU A 520 -71.32 59.09 -36.48
C LEU A 520 -71.59 60.44 -35.81
N MET A 521 -70.57 61.09 -35.25
CA MET A 521 -70.69 62.46 -34.72
C MET A 521 -71.13 63.45 -35.80
N LYS A 522 -70.60 63.33 -37.02
CA LYS A 522 -71.02 64.17 -38.16
C LYS A 522 -72.47 63.89 -38.61
N LEU A 523 -72.95 62.66 -38.47
CA LEU A 523 -74.33 62.29 -38.79
C LEU A 523 -75.32 62.75 -37.71
N ALA A 524 -74.96 62.61 -36.43
CA ALA A 524 -75.73 63.12 -35.30
C ALA A 524 -75.81 64.66 -35.30
N ALA A 525 -74.79 65.36 -35.81
CA ALA A 525 -74.79 66.83 -35.86
C ALA A 525 -75.62 67.46 -37.00
N LYS A 526 -76.22 66.68 -37.91
CA LYS A 526 -77.00 67.22 -39.05
C LYS A 526 -78.46 67.52 -38.65
N GLN A 527 -78.82 68.81 -38.51
CA GLN A 527 -80.21 69.26 -38.62
C GLN A 527 -80.67 69.24 -40.09
N THR A 528 -81.80 68.60 -40.39
CA THR A 528 -82.38 68.49 -41.74
C THR A 528 -83.12 69.77 -42.18
N ARG A 529 -82.69 70.38 -43.30
CA ARG A 529 -83.53 71.18 -44.23
C ARG A 529 -83.03 71.06 -45.69
N PRO A 530 -83.91 71.28 -46.70
CA PRO A 530 -83.99 70.44 -47.91
C PRO A 530 -83.15 70.91 -49.11
N VAL A 531 -82.94 69.94 -50.00
CA VAL A 531 -82.09 69.86 -51.20
C VAL A 531 -82.69 70.61 -52.41
N GLN A 532 -81.84 71.17 -53.28
CA GLN A 532 -82.16 71.35 -54.71
C GLN A 532 -80.95 71.01 -55.63
N PRO A 533 -81.16 70.38 -56.82
CA PRO A 533 -80.11 69.69 -57.57
C PRO A 533 -79.74 70.37 -58.90
N VAL A 534 -78.45 70.40 -59.28
CA VAL A 534 -78.01 70.49 -60.71
C VAL A 534 -76.63 69.82 -60.90
N ALA A 535 -76.51 69.05 -62.00
CA ALA A 535 -75.35 68.32 -62.52
C ALA A 535 -74.48 69.19 -63.49
N PRO A 536 -73.59 68.65 -64.36
CA PRO A 536 -72.36 67.86 -64.14
C PRO A 536 -71.09 68.37 -64.90
N ARG A 537 -69.89 68.02 -64.38
CA ARG A 537 -68.55 67.83 -65.07
C ARG A 537 -67.89 69.06 -65.75
N PRO A 538 -66.58 69.05 -66.18
CA PRO A 538 -65.49 68.04 -66.08
C PRO A 538 -64.07 68.59 -65.66
N GLU A 539 -63.13 67.63 -65.48
CA GLU A 539 -61.68 67.64 -65.82
C GLU A 539 -60.64 68.64 -65.22
N ALA A 540 -59.70 68.01 -64.48
CA ALA A 540 -58.24 67.96 -64.73
C ALA A 540 -57.22 68.95 -64.09
N PHE A 541 -56.13 68.32 -63.62
CA PHE A 541 -54.70 68.68 -63.74
C PHE A 541 -53.95 69.57 -62.71
N ILE A 542 -52.80 69.00 -62.26
CA ILE A 542 -51.44 69.57 -62.08
C ILE A 542 -51.12 70.35 -60.77
N LYS A 543 -50.17 69.88 -59.95
CA LYS A 543 -48.70 70.21 -59.96
C LYS A 543 -48.00 69.87 -58.63
N SER A 544 -46.80 69.32 -58.72
CA SER A 544 -45.70 69.35 -57.72
C SER A 544 -45.07 70.78 -57.67
N PRO A 545 -44.16 71.12 -56.73
CA PRO A 545 -42.75 70.74 -56.89
C PRO A 545 -41.92 70.52 -55.60
N LEU A 546 -40.68 70.06 -55.83
CA LEU A 546 -39.58 69.71 -54.94
C LEU A 546 -38.88 70.91 -54.25
N ASN A 547 -38.17 70.65 -53.14
CA ASN A 547 -36.69 70.72 -53.04
C ASN A 547 -36.15 70.54 -51.59
N SER A 548 -35.13 69.70 -51.44
CA SER A 548 -34.14 69.63 -50.32
C SER A 548 -33.08 70.77 -50.50
N PRO A 549 -31.98 70.99 -49.71
CA PRO A 549 -31.05 70.00 -49.11
C PRO A 549 -30.25 70.43 -47.83
N GLY A 550 -29.29 69.60 -47.41
CA GLY A 550 -28.04 70.00 -46.70
C GLY A 550 -27.81 69.35 -45.32
N GLN A 551 -26.96 68.31 -45.21
CA GLN A 551 -25.52 68.34 -44.79
C GLN A 551 -25.34 68.56 -43.27
N SER A 552 -24.36 68.06 -42.50
CA SER A 552 -23.17 67.16 -42.53
C SER A 552 -22.67 67.21 -41.05
N GLY A 553 -21.90 66.30 -40.44
CA GLY A 553 -21.06 65.22 -40.91
C GLY A 553 -20.32 64.50 -39.75
N ASN A 554 -19.47 63.55 -40.17
CA ASN A 554 -18.49 62.69 -39.46
C ASN A 554 -17.47 63.45 -38.58
N GLY A 555 -16.62 62.86 -37.73
CA GLY A 555 -16.17 61.47 -37.44
C GLY A 555 -15.47 61.49 -36.06
N HIS A 556 -14.69 60.53 -35.56
CA HIS A 556 -13.78 59.55 -36.15
C HIS A 556 -13.35 58.52 -35.06
N LEU A 557 -12.76 57.40 -35.50
CA LEU A 557 -12.31 56.25 -34.72
C LEU A 557 -11.18 56.53 -33.70
N HIS A 558 -11.12 55.71 -32.64
CA HIS A 558 -9.87 55.03 -32.24
C HIS A 558 -10.13 53.72 -31.49
N SER A 559 -9.39 52.69 -31.91
CA SER A 559 -9.22 51.37 -31.31
C SER A 559 -8.21 51.42 -30.15
N ARG A 560 -8.50 50.75 -29.01
CA ARG A 560 -7.56 49.84 -28.32
C ARG A 560 -8.17 49.15 -27.08
N GLY A 561 -7.92 47.85 -26.95
CA GLY A 561 -7.37 47.30 -25.71
C GLY A 561 -8.31 46.56 -24.75
N ASN A 562 -8.43 45.24 -24.95
CA ASN A 562 -8.69 44.25 -23.90
C ASN A 562 -7.79 44.49 -22.67
N ASN A 563 -8.35 44.45 -21.46
CA ASN A 563 -7.68 43.94 -20.26
C ASN A 563 -8.72 43.72 -19.14
N SER A 564 -9.17 42.48 -18.99
CA SER A 564 -9.87 41.97 -17.80
C SER A 564 -9.73 40.44 -17.77
N ARG A 565 -8.48 39.97 -17.64
CA ARG A 565 -8.11 38.57 -17.33
C ARG A 565 -6.74 38.58 -16.65
N GLN A 566 -6.69 39.04 -15.41
CA GLN A 566 -5.51 38.91 -14.54
C GLN A 566 -5.96 39.11 -13.09
N ALA A 567 -6.69 38.11 -12.58
CA ALA A 567 -7.00 38.02 -11.15
C ALA A 567 -7.06 36.54 -10.70
N SER A 568 -7.32 35.60 -11.61
CA SER A 568 -7.48 34.17 -11.28
C SER A 568 -6.23 33.30 -11.50
N LEU A 569 -5.11 33.83 -12.00
CA LEU A 569 -3.84 33.08 -12.17
C LEU A 569 -2.85 33.33 -11.02
N SER A 570 -3.07 34.37 -10.21
CA SER A 570 -2.14 34.79 -9.15
C SER A 570 -2.18 33.87 -7.93
N GLU A 571 -3.36 33.39 -7.53
CA GLU A 571 -3.52 32.57 -6.33
C GLU A 571 -2.97 31.14 -6.52
N GLU A 572 -3.14 30.52 -7.70
CA GLU A 572 -2.56 29.20 -7.99
C GLU A 572 -1.02 29.25 -8.11
N GLU A 573 -0.47 30.30 -8.70
CA GLU A 573 0.97 30.51 -8.82
C GLU A 573 1.63 30.83 -7.48
N GLU A 574 0.91 31.54 -6.60
CA GLU A 574 1.32 31.82 -5.22
C GLU A 574 1.25 30.56 -4.33
N ASN A 575 0.19 29.75 -4.45
CA ASN A 575 0.08 28.46 -3.77
C ASN A 575 1.18 27.48 -4.22
N LEU A 576 1.49 27.44 -5.52
CA LEU A 576 2.56 26.61 -6.06
C LEU A 576 3.96 27.13 -5.65
N ALA A 577 4.15 28.45 -5.52
CA ALA A 577 5.38 29.03 -4.99
C ALA A 577 5.57 28.70 -3.49
N VAL A 578 4.50 28.67 -2.72
CA VAL A 578 4.51 28.23 -1.31
C VAL A 578 4.87 26.75 -1.22
N LEU A 579 4.25 25.87 -2.02
CA LEU A 579 4.57 24.43 -2.04
C LEU A 579 6.04 24.18 -2.43
N ARG A 580 6.53 24.85 -3.48
CA ARG A 580 7.94 24.75 -3.90
C ARG A 580 8.92 25.18 -2.81
N ARG A 581 8.57 26.19 -2.01
CA ARG A 581 9.38 26.64 -0.87
C ARG A 581 9.37 25.61 0.27
N HIS A 582 8.23 24.96 0.55
CA HIS A 582 8.17 23.87 1.53
C HIS A 582 9.03 22.68 1.12
N VAL A 583 8.91 22.23 -0.14
CA VAL A 583 9.74 21.13 -0.69
C VAL A 583 11.23 21.46 -0.62
N MET A 584 11.61 22.70 -0.94
CA MET A 584 13.01 23.13 -0.86
C MET A 584 13.53 23.19 0.58
N ASN A 585 12.71 23.63 1.52
CA ASN A 585 13.06 23.63 2.94
C ASN A 585 13.22 22.20 3.46
N GLU A 586 12.28 21.30 3.14
CA GLU A 586 12.35 19.89 3.51
C GLU A 586 13.60 19.23 2.90
N LEU A 587 13.90 19.49 1.62
CA LEU A 587 15.11 18.98 0.97
C LEU A 587 16.39 19.46 1.68
N LEU A 588 16.46 20.73 2.09
CA LEU A 588 17.60 21.26 2.83
C LEU A 588 17.70 20.71 4.26
N GLU A 589 16.58 20.57 4.95
CA GLU A 589 16.53 20.04 6.31
C GLU A 589 16.91 18.56 6.33
N THR A 590 16.35 17.76 5.42
CA THR A 590 16.67 16.35 5.28
C THR A 590 18.10 16.12 4.79
N GLU A 591 18.61 16.95 3.88
CA GLU A 591 20.03 16.89 3.46
C GLU A 591 20.98 17.24 4.62
N ARG A 592 20.66 18.26 5.42
CA ARG A 592 21.45 18.62 6.62
C ARG A 592 21.45 17.48 7.64
N ALA A 593 20.28 16.90 7.92
CA ALA A 593 20.15 15.75 8.80
C ALA A 593 20.95 14.55 8.26
N TYR A 594 20.82 14.24 6.97
CA TYR A 594 21.56 13.17 6.32
C TYR A 594 23.08 13.34 6.45
N VAL A 595 23.58 14.55 6.18
CA VAL A 595 24.99 14.90 6.31
C VAL A 595 25.47 14.78 7.77
N GLU A 596 24.66 15.19 8.73
CA GLU A 596 24.95 15.09 10.17
C GLU A 596 24.97 13.63 10.64
N GLU A 597 23.99 12.82 10.26
CA GLU A 597 23.92 11.39 10.58
C GLU A 597 25.11 10.62 10.00
N LEU A 598 25.47 10.88 8.75
CA LEU A 598 26.68 10.31 8.14
C LEU A 598 27.93 10.69 8.94
N LEU A 599 28.05 11.95 9.34
CA LEU A 599 29.19 12.41 10.16
C LEU A 599 29.22 11.70 11.51
N CYS A 600 28.07 11.57 12.18
CA CYS A 600 27.92 10.86 13.43
C CYS A 600 28.38 9.42 13.32
N VAL A 601 27.98 8.68 12.28
CA VAL A 601 28.43 7.29 12.07
C VAL A 601 29.94 7.23 11.81
N LEU A 602 30.46 8.14 10.98
CA LEU A 602 31.88 8.19 10.65
C LEU A 602 32.75 8.52 11.87
N GLN A 603 32.31 9.43 12.74
CA GLN A 603 33.04 9.81 13.95
C GLN A 603 32.82 8.85 15.12
N GLY A 604 31.60 8.39 15.32
CA GLY A 604 31.23 7.52 16.45
C GLY A 604 31.64 6.06 16.26
N TYR A 605 31.87 5.62 15.02
CA TYR A 605 32.26 4.24 14.74
C TYR A 605 33.48 4.15 13.83
N ALA A 606 33.48 4.79 12.66
CA ALA A 606 34.54 4.57 11.67
C ALA A 606 35.91 5.09 12.14
N SER A 607 36.00 6.24 12.81
CA SER A 607 37.24 6.72 13.42
C SER A 607 37.61 5.98 14.70
N GLU A 608 36.62 5.53 15.49
CA GLU A 608 36.89 4.73 16.69
C GLU A 608 37.52 3.37 16.35
N MET A 609 37.29 2.84 15.15
CA MET A 609 38.02 1.64 14.67
C MET A 609 39.52 1.87 14.49
N ASP A 610 39.96 3.13 14.33
CA ASP A 610 41.39 3.51 14.24
C ASP A 610 41.94 3.98 15.60
N ASN A 611 41.10 4.06 16.63
CA ASN A 611 41.49 4.51 17.97
C ASN A 611 42.24 3.40 18.72
N PRO A 612 43.52 3.58 19.11
CA PRO A 612 44.31 2.54 19.77
C PRO A 612 43.68 2.01 21.07
N SER A 613 42.89 2.83 21.79
CA SER A 613 42.20 2.38 23.01
C SER A 613 41.06 1.40 22.74
N MET A 614 40.54 1.38 21.50
CA MET A 614 39.40 0.54 21.10
C MET A 614 39.84 -0.78 20.45
N PHE A 615 41.11 -0.92 20.08
CA PHE A 615 41.65 -2.13 19.44
C PHE A 615 41.39 -3.43 20.22
N PRO A 616 41.47 -3.47 21.58
CA PRO A 616 41.16 -4.68 22.34
C PRO A 616 39.69 -5.13 22.22
N LEU A 617 38.79 -4.25 21.80
CA LEU A 617 37.35 -4.51 21.69
C LEU A 617 36.93 -4.95 20.28
N ILE A 618 37.82 -4.81 19.28
CA ILE A 618 37.56 -5.15 17.89
C ILE A 618 37.86 -6.65 17.68
N PRO A 619 36.85 -7.48 17.34
CA PRO A 619 37.07 -8.91 17.16
C PRO A 619 37.82 -9.21 15.84
N GLY A 620 38.51 -10.34 15.78
CA GLY A 620 39.29 -10.77 14.61
C GLY A 620 38.54 -10.71 13.26
N PRO A 621 37.26 -11.09 13.16
CA PRO A 621 36.48 -10.96 11.92
C PRO A 621 36.33 -9.52 11.40
N LEU A 622 36.41 -8.52 12.28
CA LEU A 622 36.20 -7.09 11.98
C LEU A 622 37.51 -6.32 11.76
N GLN A 623 38.63 -6.84 12.25
CA GLN A 623 39.94 -6.21 12.14
C GLN A 623 40.33 -5.99 10.67
N ASN A 624 40.81 -4.78 10.34
CA ASN A 624 41.16 -4.35 8.98
C ASN A 624 40.01 -4.40 7.95
N LYS A 625 38.75 -4.53 8.36
CA LYS A 625 37.58 -4.56 7.46
C LYS A 625 36.71 -3.30 7.52
N LYS A 626 37.26 -2.19 8.02
CA LYS A 626 36.59 -0.88 8.08
C LYS A 626 36.01 -0.47 6.72
N GLU A 627 36.79 -0.57 5.65
CA GLU A 627 36.37 -0.21 4.28
C GLU A 627 35.27 -1.14 3.73
N ILE A 628 35.14 -2.36 4.25
CA ILE A 628 34.04 -3.28 3.90
C ILE A 628 32.80 -2.91 4.70
N LEU A 629 32.95 -2.56 5.97
CA LEU A 629 31.81 -2.22 6.82
C LEU A 629 31.16 -0.89 6.41
N PHE A 630 31.95 0.15 6.16
CA PHE A 630 31.44 1.48 5.81
C PHE A 630 31.40 1.73 4.29
N GLY A 631 32.01 0.87 3.48
CA GLY A 631 32.12 1.10 2.04
C GLY A 631 32.78 2.44 1.74
N ASN A 632 32.23 3.16 0.76
CA ASN A 632 32.64 4.53 0.47
C ASN A 632 31.77 5.60 1.16
N MET A 633 31.16 5.31 2.31
CA MET A 633 30.42 6.31 3.11
C MET A 633 31.21 7.62 3.37
N PRO A 634 32.54 7.62 3.62
CA PRO A 634 33.31 8.87 3.72
C PRO A 634 33.34 9.70 2.44
N GLU A 635 33.26 9.06 1.27
CA GLU A 635 33.18 9.69 -0.05
C GLU A 635 31.82 10.37 -0.25
N ILE A 636 30.74 9.65 0.08
CA ILE A 636 29.37 10.16 0.07
C ILE A 636 29.22 11.36 1.01
N TYR A 637 29.64 11.22 2.27
CA TYR A 637 29.62 12.31 3.24
C TYR A 637 30.35 13.56 2.72
N ARG A 638 31.55 13.40 2.13
CA ARG A 638 32.32 14.53 1.62
C ARG A 638 31.62 15.24 0.47
N PHE A 639 31.05 14.48 -0.47
CA PHE A 639 30.28 15.03 -1.58
C PHE A 639 29.07 15.81 -1.08
N HIS A 640 28.25 15.20 -0.23
CA HIS A 640 27.04 15.83 0.31
C HIS A 640 27.38 17.06 1.17
N LYS A 641 28.36 16.96 2.08
CA LYS A 641 28.75 18.08 2.96
C LYS A 641 29.39 19.26 2.24
N ARG A 642 30.28 19.00 1.28
CA ARG A 642 31.16 20.04 0.69
C ARG A 642 30.70 20.54 -0.67
N THR A 643 29.80 19.83 -1.32
CA THR A 643 29.34 20.15 -2.68
C THR A 643 27.84 20.23 -2.70
N PHE A 644 27.15 19.12 -2.44
CA PHE A 644 25.71 19.02 -2.71
C PHE A 644 24.87 19.93 -1.83
N LEU A 645 25.05 19.88 -0.50
CA LEU A 645 24.33 20.75 0.44
C LEU A 645 24.61 22.23 0.18
N MET A 646 25.87 22.60 -0.09
CA MET A 646 26.25 23.98 -0.39
C MET A 646 25.63 24.51 -1.69
N GLU A 647 25.42 23.64 -2.67
CA GLU A 647 24.78 24.01 -3.93
C GLU A 647 23.26 24.06 -3.81
N LEU A 648 22.66 23.12 -3.08
CA LEU A 648 21.24 23.17 -2.74
C LEU A 648 20.87 24.47 -2.01
N GLU A 649 21.71 24.94 -1.07
CA GLU A 649 21.47 26.20 -0.36
C GLU A 649 21.38 27.43 -1.30
N GLN A 650 22.02 27.38 -2.48
CA GLN A 650 21.95 28.46 -3.48
C GLN A 650 20.59 28.54 -4.18
N TYR A 651 19.78 27.49 -4.13
CA TYR A 651 18.46 27.43 -4.75
C TYR A 651 17.31 27.81 -3.80
N THR A 652 17.60 28.22 -2.56
CA THR A 652 16.59 28.61 -1.56
C THR A 652 15.61 29.67 -2.08
N ASP A 653 16.11 30.68 -2.81
CA ASP A 653 15.30 31.77 -3.36
C ASP A 653 14.65 31.42 -4.73
N CYS A 654 15.07 30.33 -5.38
CA CYS A 654 14.60 29.90 -6.69
C CYS A 654 14.45 28.36 -6.79
N PRO A 655 13.57 27.75 -5.97
CA PRO A 655 13.47 26.30 -5.81
C PRO A 655 13.10 25.56 -7.10
N GLN A 656 12.39 26.21 -8.03
CA GLN A 656 12.07 25.66 -9.34
C GLN A 656 13.30 25.32 -10.20
N LEU A 657 14.48 25.84 -9.86
CA LEU A 657 15.73 25.56 -10.58
C LEU A 657 16.58 24.47 -9.92
N VAL A 658 16.19 23.94 -8.75
CA VAL A 658 16.98 22.97 -7.99
C VAL A 658 17.32 21.70 -8.79
N GLY A 659 16.48 21.31 -9.76
CA GLY A 659 16.77 20.20 -10.67
C GLY A 659 18.08 20.35 -11.44
N ARG A 660 18.56 21.58 -11.69
CA ARG A 660 19.87 21.83 -12.31
C ARG A 660 21.02 21.36 -11.42
N CYS A 661 20.91 21.54 -10.11
CA CYS A 661 21.86 21.04 -9.13
C CYS A 661 22.06 19.52 -9.27
N PHE A 662 20.97 18.77 -9.43
CA PHE A 662 21.03 17.32 -9.58
C PHE A 662 21.62 16.90 -10.94
N LEU A 663 21.26 17.60 -12.02
CA LEU A 663 21.78 17.31 -13.36
C LEU A 663 23.29 17.56 -13.45
N GLU A 664 23.77 18.67 -12.88
CA GLU A 664 25.20 19.02 -12.85
C GLU A 664 26.03 18.03 -12.02
N ARG A 665 25.40 17.32 -11.08
CA ARG A 665 26.03 16.35 -10.17
C ARG A 665 25.73 14.90 -10.50
N MET A 666 25.11 14.61 -11.64
CA MET A 666 24.69 13.27 -12.01
C MET A 666 25.86 12.27 -12.05
N THR A 667 27.04 12.70 -12.51
CA THR A 667 28.25 11.87 -12.51
C THR A 667 28.78 11.63 -11.10
N ASP A 668 28.70 12.64 -10.23
CA ASP A 668 29.15 12.56 -8.84
C ASP A 668 28.26 11.59 -8.03
N LEU A 669 26.97 11.51 -8.33
CA LEU A 669 26.02 10.57 -7.70
C LEU A 669 26.30 9.09 -8.01
N GLN A 670 27.18 8.76 -8.96
CA GLN A 670 27.60 7.37 -9.21
C GLN A 670 28.34 6.75 -8.02
N ILE A 671 28.78 7.53 -7.04
CA ILE A 671 29.34 7.03 -5.77
C ILE A 671 28.38 6.08 -5.03
N TYR A 672 27.06 6.23 -5.22
CA TYR A 672 26.05 5.35 -4.62
C TYR A 672 26.07 3.94 -5.20
N GLU A 673 26.46 3.79 -6.46
CA GLU A 673 26.63 2.47 -7.08
C GLU A 673 27.67 1.66 -6.32
N LYS A 674 28.84 2.25 -6.06
CA LYS A 674 29.93 1.61 -5.29
C LYS A 674 29.49 1.25 -3.87
N TYR A 675 28.69 2.09 -3.22
CA TYR A 675 28.15 1.85 -1.88
C TYR A 675 27.19 0.66 -1.85
N CYS A 676 26.21 0.64 -2.75
CA CYS A 676 25.20 -0.40 -2.86
C CYS A 676 25.81 -1.77 -3.21
N HIS A 677 26.79 -1.82 -4.10
CA HIS A 677 27.56 -3.04 -4.40
C HIS A 677 28.33 -3.59 -3.19
N ASN A 678 28.71 -2.72 -2.24
CA ASN A 678 29.38 -3.14 -1.02
C ASN A 678 28.40 -3.50 0.11
N LYS A 679 27.16 -2.98 0.08
CA LYS A 679 26.17 -3.15 1.15
C LYS A 679 25.91 -4.61 1.56
N PRO A 680 25.77 -5.59 0.65
CA PRO A 680 25.60 -7.00 1.05
C PRO A 680 26.82 -7.56 1.80
N ARG A 681 28.04 -7.16 1.40
CA ARG A 681 29.29 -7.56 2.07
C ARG A 681 29.40 -6.90 3.44
N SER A 682 29.04 -5.62 3.54
CA SER A 682 28.91 -4.91 4.82
C SER A 682 27.91 -5.59 5.74
N GLU A 683 26.72 -5.97 5.25
CA GLU A 683 25.72 -6.68 6.06
C GLU A 683 26.17 -8.07 6.49
N SER A 684 26.81 -8.83 5.58
CA SER A 684 27.36 -10.13 5.93
C SER A 684 28.42 -10.01 7.03
N LEU A 685 29.26 -8.97 6.96
CA LEU A 685 30.24 -8.70 8.00
C LEU A 685 29.57 -8.27 9.30
N TRP A 686 28.59 -7.37 9.23
CA TRP A 686 27.81 -6.91 10.37
C TRP A 686 27.15 -8.08 11.12
N ARG A 687 26.53 -9.03 10.41
CA ARG A 687 25.93 -10.23 11.03
C ARG A 687 26.93 -11.09 11.82
N GLN A 688 28.21 -11.05 11.46
CA GLN A 688 29.26 -11.82 12.17
C GLN A 688 29.78 -11.10 13.41
N CYS A 689 29.54 -9.79 13.53
CA CYS A 689 30.17 -8.98 14.58
C CYS A 689 29.25 -7.93 15.22
N SER A 690 27.95 -7.93 14.96
CA SER A 690 26.98 -6.92 15.45
C SER A 690 26.90 -6.85 16.97
N ASP A 691 27.21 -7.97 17.63
CA ASP A 691 27.14 -8.13 19.09
C ASP A 691 28.49 -7.92 19.77
N CYS A 692 29.54 -7.54 19.02
CA CYS A 692 30.86 -7.37 19.61
C CYS A 692 30.94 -6.15 20.55
N ALA A 693 31.83 -6.22 21.54
CA ALA A 693 31.99 -5.20 22.56
C ALA A 693 32.29 -3.80 21.98
N PHE A 694 33.00 -3.73 20.86
CA PHE A 694 33.27 -2.47 20.14
C PHE A 694 31.98 -1.72 19.77
N PHE A 695 30.96 -2.38 19.21
CA PHE A 695 29.71 -1.70 18.87
C PHE A 695 28.84 -1.41 20.08
N GLN A 696 28.91 -2.22 21.14
CA GLN A 696 28.13 -1.98 22.37
C GLN A 696 28.59 -0.74 23.15
N VAL A 697 29.92 -0.51 23.22
CA VAL A 697 30.48 0.67 23.89
C VAL A 697 30.14 1.96 23.13
N ASN A 698 30.15 1.90 21.80
CA ASN A 698 29.86 3.05 20.94
C ASN A 698 28.35 3.30 20.72
N LYS A 699 27.48 2.28 20.92
CA LYS A 699 26.00 2.40 20.87
C LYS A 699 25.41 3.37 21.88
N ARG A 700 26.12 3.71 22.97
CA ARG A 700 25.63 4.65 24.00
C ARG A 700 25.47 6.09 23.50
N HIS A 701 25.89 6.42 22.28
CA HIS A 701 25.83 7.77 21.75
C HIS A 701 25.05 7.94 20.42
N LEU A 702 24.60 6.88 19.72
CA LEU A 702 23.99 7.05 18.37
C LEU A 702 22.99 5.95 17.96
N VAL A 703 21.99 6.36 17.15
CA VAL A 703 20.86 5.60 16.57
C VAL A 703 21.33 4.47 15.63
N PRO A 704 20.59 3.33 15.48
CA PRO A 704 21.00 2.21 14.63
C PRO A 704 21.11 2.55 13.13
N LEU A 705 22.12 1.99 12.45
CA LEU A 705 22.31 2.09 10.99
C LEU A 705 21.20 1.35 10.21
N SER A 706 20.09 2.03 9.94
CA SER A 706 19.18 1.66 8.86
C SER A 706 18.23 2.81 8.55
N PHE A 707 17.95 2.99 7.25
CA PHE A 707 16.93 3.86 6.62
C PHE A 707 17.38 5.27 6.22
N VAL A 708 17.32 5.58 4.91
CA VAL A 708 16.71 6.79 4.29
C VAL A 708 16.48 6.50 2.79
N LEU A 709 15.34 6.91 2.20
CA LEU A 709 15.16 7.60 0.90
C LEU A 709 13.66 7.70 0.50
N ILE A 710 13.21 8.89 0.04
CA ILE A 710 11.86 9.22 -0.47
C ILE A 710 11.96 10.08 -1.79
N SER A 711 10.84 10.18 -2.51
CA SER A 711 10.49 10.48 -3.93
C SER A 711 9.93 11.92 -4.18
N GLU A 712 10.17 12.57 -5.34
CA GLU A 712 9.34 12.92 -6.56
C GLU A 712 8.50 14.24 -6.51
N ASP A 713 8.55 15.29 -7.37
CA ASP A 713 9.06 15.54 -8.76
C ASP A 713 9.99 16.78 -8.94
N LEU A 714 11.13 16.71 -9.64
CA LEU A 714 11.75 15.53 -10.18
C LEU A 714 11.07 14.97 -11.46
N GLN A 715 11.33 15.49 -12.68
CA GLN A 715 11.03 14.69 -13.90
C GLN A 715 12.30 14.29 -14.66
N GLU A 716 13.20 15.22 -14.98
CA GLU A 716 14.45 14.89 -15.69
C GLU A 716 15.57 14.50 -14.72
N ALA A 717 15.76 15.30 -13.66
CA ALA A 717 16.55 14.92 -12.49
C ALA A 717 16.01 13.63 -11.89
N LEU A 718 14.69 13.41 -11.93
CA LEU A 718 14.14 12.13 -11.54
C LEU A 718 14.45 11.00 -12.47
N THR A 719 14.15 11.16 -13.76
CA THR A 719 14.44 10.12 -14.74
C THR A 719 15.92 9.74 -14.66
N SER A 720 16.78 10.70 -14.32
CA SER A 720 18.20 10.50 -14.01
C SER A 720 18.42 9.73 -12.69
N ILE A 721 17.80 10.13 -11.57
CA ILE A 721 17.92 9.47 -10.26
C ILE A 721 17.27 8.08 -10.26
N VAL A 722 16.04 7.94 -10.72
CA VAL A 722 15.36 6.66 -11.02
C VAL A 722 16.21 5.84 -11.98
N GLY A 723 16.85 6.47 -12.97
CA GLY A 723 17.81 5.82 -13.86
C GLY A 723 19.02 5.25 -13.12
N ILE A 724 19.60 5.98 -12.17
CA ILE A 724 20.70 5.52 -11.31
C ILE A 724 20.22 4.43 -10.37
N LEU A 725 19.10 4.61 -9.66
CA LEU A 725 18.51 3.61 -8.76
C LEU A 725 18.20 2.32 -9.51
N LYS A 726 17.64 2.42 -10.72
CA LYS A 726 17.39 1.30 -11.61
C LYS A 726 18.69 0.64 -12.05
N ALA A 727 19.71 1.40 -12.48
CA ALA A 727 21.00 0.86 -12.88
C ALA A 727 21.71 0.14 -11.73
N VAL A 728 21.65 0.70 -10.52
CA VAL A 728 22.18 0.08 -9.29
C VAL A 728 21.43 -1.21 -8.99
N ASN A 729 20.09 -1.18 -9.00
CA ASN A 729 19.26 -2.37 -8.77
C ASN A 729 19.50 -3.47 -9.82
N ASP A 730 19.62 -3.09 -11.09
CA ASP A 730 19.90 -4.01 -12.19
C ASP A 730 21.30 -4.61 -12.07
N SER A 731 22.31 -3.82 -11.70
CA SER A 731 23.67 -4.32 -11.44
C SER A 731 23.73 -5.28 -10.25
N MET A 732 22.94 -5.02 -9.20
CA MET A 732 22.81 -5.92 -8.05
C MET A 732 22.29 -7.31 -8.45
N HIS A 733 21.33 -7.38 -9.37
CA HIS A 733 20.86 -8.65 -9.91
C HIS A 733 21.86 -9.30 -10.88
N LEU A 734 22.62 -8.50 -11.63
CA LEU A 734 23.62 -8.98 -12.59
C LEU A 734 24.77 -9.73 -11.89
N ILE A 735 25.28 -9.19 -10.78
CA ILE A 735 26.35 -9.86 -10.00
C ILE A 735 25.89 -11.16 -9.32
N ALA A 736 24.58 -11.36 -9.20
CA ALA A 736 23.99 -12.57 -8.64
C ALA A 736 23.80 -13.71 -9.68
N ILE A 737 24.20 -13.49 -10.94
CA ILE A 737 24.19 -14.54 -11.97
C ILE A 737 25.35 -15.52 -11.75
N THR A 738 25.02 -16.81 -11.67
CA THR A 738 25.97 -17.92 -11.53
C THR A 738 25.90 -18.86 -12.73
N GLY A 739 27.03 -19.46 -13.10
CA GLY A 739 27.10 -20.47 -14.16
C GLY A 739 27.10 -19.94 -15.60
N TYR A 740 27.35 -18.64 -15.81
CA TYR A 740 27.60 -18.08 -17.14
C TYR A 740 29.07 -18.27 -17.53
N GLU A 741 29.32 -18.98 -18.64
CA GLU A 741 30.67 -19.22 -19.18
C GLU A 741 31.06 -18.10 -20.15
N GLY A 742 31.49 -16.96 -19.59
CA GLY A 742 31.92 -15.79 -20.35
C GLY A 742 32.00 -14.54 -19.49
N ASN A 743 32.45 -13.43 -20.06
CA ASN A 743 32.47 -12.15 -19.35
C ASN A 743 31.17 -11.38 -19.60
N LEU A 744 30.36 -11.15 -18.56
CA LEU A 744 29.09 -10.43 -18.67
C LEU A 744 29.26 -9.00 -19.19
N SER A 745 30.42 -8.37 -18.98
CA SER A 745 30.70 -7.03 -19.50
C SER A 745 30.77 -6.96 -21.03
N GLU A 746 31.05 -8.08 -21.71
CA GLU A 746 31.13 -8.12 -23.18
C GLU A 746 29.75 -8.04 -23.85
N LEU A 747 28.68 -8.32 -23.10
CA LEU A 747 27.29 -8.28 -23.55
C LEU A 747 26.76 -6.86 -23.76
N GLY A 748 27.51 -5.85 -23.32
CA GLY A 748 27.07 -4.45 -23.32
C GLY A 748 26.22 -4.11 -22.10
N LYS A 749 25.72 -2.87 -22.08
CA LYS A 749 24.95 -2.34 -20.94
C LYS A 749 23.73 -3.22 -20.66
N LEU A 750 23.46 -3.49 -19.38
CA LEU A 750 22.20 -4.10 -18.93
C LEU A 750 21.10 -3.03 -19.02
N LEU A 751 20.06 -3.33 -19.79
CA LEU A 751 18.96 -2.41 -20.08
C LEU A 751 17.74 -2.70 -19.21
N MET A 752 17.41 -3.98 -19.00
CA MET A 752 16.28 -4.42 -18.18
C MET A 752 16.52 -5.80 -17.57
N GLN A 753 15.94 -6.05 -16.40
CA GLN A 753 15.76 -7.40 -15.86
C GLN A 753 14.37 -7.59 -15.24
N GLY A 754 13.93 -8.84 -15.10
CA GLY A 754 12.62 -9.15 -14.53
C GLY A 754 12.28 -10.64 -14.54
N SER A 755 11.29 -11.03 -13.73
CA SER A 755 10.80 -12.41 -13.64
C SER A 755 9.55 -12.62 -14.50
N PHE A 756 9.53 -13.70 -15.27
CA PHE A 756 8.49 -14.02 -16.24
C PHE A 756 8.11 -15.50 -16.24
N SER A 757 6.85 -15.75 -16.58
CA SER A 757 6.38 -17.07 -17.02
C SER A 757 6.71 -17.25 -18.50
N VAL A 758 7.52 -18.25 -18.85
CA VAL A 758 8.01 -18.48 -20.22
C VAL A 758 7.60 -19.87 -20.73
N TRP A 759 7.02 -19.93 -21.93
CA TRP A 759 6.78 -21.18 -22.68
C TRP A 759 7.69 -21.24 -23.89
N THR A 760 8.08 -22.45 -24.31
CA THR A 760 8.88 -22.69 -25.52
C THR A 760 8.09 -23.44 -26.58
N GLU A 761 8.11 -22.94 -27.81
CA GLU A 761 7.52 -23.58 -28.99
C GLU A 761 8.61 -23.78 -30.05
N HIS A 762 8.92 -25.03 -30.40
CA HIS A 762 9.93 -25.38 -31.38
C HIS A 762 9.29 -25.95 -32.66
N LYS A 763 9.65 -25.41 -33.83
CA LYS A 763 9.19 -25.92 -35.13
C LYS A 763 10.10 -27.07 -35.61
N LYS A 764 9.67 -28.31 -35.32
CA LYS A 764 10.13 -29.62 -35.84
C LYS A 764 11.31 -30.31 -35.15
N GLY A 765 10.95 -31.43 -34.50
CA GLY A 765 11.79 -32.62 -34.34
C GLY A 765 10.92 -33.77 -33.83
N HIS A 766 10.78 -34.84 -34.61
CA HIS A 766 10.04 -36.04 -34.21
C HIS A 766 10.71 -36.68 -32.97
N ALA A 767 10.19 -36.42 -31.77
CA ALA A 767 10.49 -37.22 -30.59
C ALA A 767 9.18 -37.56 -29.87
N LYS A 768 8.81 -38.83 -30.02
CA LYS A 768 7.74 -39.52 -29.31
C LYS A 768 8.01 -39.51 -27.79
N VAL A 769 6.96 -39.23 -27.01
CA VAL A 769 6.74 -39.66 -25.62
C VAL A 769 7.67 -39.08 -24.54
N LYS A 770 7.28 -37.91 -24.00
CA LYS A 770 7.28 -37.51 -22.57
C LYS A 770 7.26 -35.99 -22.52
N ASP A 771 6.09 -35.35 -22.40
CA ASP A 771 6.03 -33.92 -22.05
C ASP A 771 4.64 -33.54 -21.54
N LEU A 772 4.35 -33.84 -20.28
CA LEU A 772 3.36 -33.06 -19.51
C LEU A 772 3.88 -31.63 -19.22
N ALA A 773 5.16 -31.34 -19.46
CA ALA A 773 5.81 -30.06 -19.17
C ALA A 773 5.52 -28.95 -20.20
N ARG A 774 4.99 -29.26 -21.39
CA ARG A 774 4.71 -28.25 -22.43
C ARG A 774 3.53 -27.32 -22.13
N PHE A 775 2.70 -27.65 -21.14
CA PHE A 775 1.57 -26.81 -20.74
C PHE A 775 1.85 -25.93 -19.51
N LYS A 776 2.92 -26.21 -18.74
CA LYS A 776 3.26 -25.44 -17.54
C LYS A 776 4.36 -24.41 -17.86
N PRO A 777 4.13 -23.10 -17.66
CA PRO A 777 5.17 -22.10 -17.87
C PRO A 777 6.38 -22.36 -16.99
N MET A 778 7.56 -22.12 -17.52
CA MET A 778 8.79 -22.09 -16.76
C MET A 778 8.99 -20.71 -16.17
N GLN A 779 9.28 -20.61 -14.87
CA GLN A 779 9.74 -19.36 -14.29
C GLN A 779 11.16 -19.07 -14.75
N ARG A 780 11.36 -17.90 -15.35
CA ARG A 780 12.67 -17.40 -15.80
C ARG A 780 12.83 -15.96 -15.39
N HIS A 781 14.03 -15.63 -14.95
CA HIS A 781 14.46 -14.26 -14.79
C HIS A 781 15.27 -13.87 -16.02
N LEU A 782 14.83 -12.85 -16.74
CA LEU A 782 15.44 -12.42 -18.00
C LEU A 782 16.35 -11.22 -17.76
N PHE A 783 17.48 -11.16 -18.45
CA PHE A 783 18.39 -10.00 -18.45
C PHE A 783 18.62 -9.54 -19.89
N LEU A 784 18.10 -8.36 -20.24
CA LEU A 784 18.23 -7.76 -21.56
C LEU A 784 19.47 -6.87 -21.61
N HIS A 785 20.50 -7.32 -22.34
CA HIS A 785 21.67 -6.52 -22.68
C HIS A 785 21.60 -6.00 -24.12
N GLU A 786 22.45 -5.04 -24.46
CA GLU A 786 22.59 -4.50 -25.82
C GLU A 786 22.90 -5.57 -26.88
N LYS A 787 23.65 -6.63 -26.52
CA LYS A 787 24.07 -7.69 -27.45
C LYS A 787 23.45 -9.06 -27.20
N ALA A 788 22.82 -9.29 -26.04
CA ALA A 788 22.22 -10.58 -25.72
C ALA A 788 21.00 -10.47 -24.77
N LEU A 789 20.10 -11.44 -24.86
CA LEU A 789 19.03 -11.67 -23.88
C LEU A 789 19.33 -12.96 -23.11
N LEU A 790 19.63 -12.85 -21.81
CA LEU A 790 19.92 -13.99 -20.95
C LEU A 790 18.66 -14.51 -20.28
N PHE A 791 18.56 -15.83 -20.16
CA PHE A 791 17.54 -16.55 -19.44
C PHE A 791 18.18 -17.23 -18.24
N CYS A 792 17.74 -16.87 -17.04
CA CYS A 792 18.22 -17.44 -15.79
C CYS A 792 17.06 -18.09 -15.02
N LYS A 793 17.37 -19.06 -14.16
CA LYS A 793 16.44 -19.63 -13.17
C LYS A 793 16.81 -19.06 -11.81
N ARG A 794 15.87 -18.35 -11.16
CA ARG A 794 16.03 -17.93 -9.77
C ARG A 794 16.19 -19.16 -8.87
N ARG A 795 17.22 -19.18 -8.04
CA ARG A 795 17.40 -20.16 -6.97
C ARG A 795 16.95 -19.55 -5.65
N GLU A 796 16.32 -20.38 -4.86
CA GLU A 796 16.17 -20.18 -3.41
C GLU A 796 17.17 -21.17 -2.81
N GLU A 797 18.36 -20.70 -2.43
CA GLU A 797 19.37 -21.57 -1.83
C GLU A 797 19.10 -21.71 -0.34
N ASN A 798 18.57 -22.88 0.06
CA ASN A 798 18.41 -23.29 1.46
C ASN A 798 19.73 -23.87 2.01
N GLY A 799 20.83 -23.10 1.92
CA GLY A 799 22.15 -23.49 2.43
C GLY A 799 22.39 -22.99 3.86
N GLU A 800 23.31 -23.62 4.59
CA GLU A 800 23.82 -23.14 5.89
C GLU A 800 24.58 -21.81 5.69
N GLY A 801 23.84 -20.71 5.75
CA GLY A 801 24.33 -19.37 5.51
C GLY A 801 23.20 -18.49 4.98
N TYR A 802 22.75 -17.52 5.80
CA TYR A 802 21.63 -16.62 5.50
C TYR A 802 21.96 -15.56 4.42
N GLU A 803 22.26 -15.98 3.19
CA GLU A 803 22.18 -15.07 2.04
C GLU A 803 20.73 -15.01 1.54
N LYS A 804 19.98 -14.02 2.03
CA LYS A 804 18.62 -13.69 1.55
C LYS A 804 18.60 -13.07 0.13
N ALA A 805 19.75 -12.91 -0.52
CA ALA A 805 19.82 -12.31 -1.85
C ALA A 805 19.47 -13.36 -2.93
N PRO A 806 18.54 -13.08 -3.86
CA PRO A 806 18.17 -14.03 -4.89
C PRO A 806 19.36 -14.31 -5.82
N SER A 807 19.77 -15.57 -5.95
CA SER A 807 20.79 -15.98 -6.91
C SER A 807 20.15 -16.50 -8.21
N TYR A 808 20.81 -16.26 -9.34
CA TYR A 808 20.27 -16.57 -10.67
C TYR A 808 21.17 -17.55 -11.40
N SER A 809 20.73 -18.79 -11.58
CA SER A 809 21.47 -19.73 -12.41
C SER A 809 21.21 -19.50 -13.88
N PHE A 810 22.26 -19.19 -14.63
CA PHE A 810 22.22 -19.11 -16.09
C PHE A 810 21.62 -20.39 -16.72
N LYS A 811 20.82 -20.22 -17.77
CA LYS A 811 20.21 -21.32 -18.54
C LYS A 811 20.47 -21.20 -20.03
N GLN A 812 20.31 -20.00 -20.59
CA GLN A 812 20.42 -19.79 -22.03
C GLN A 812 20.70 -18.32 -22.34
N SER A 813 21.32 -18.05 -23.48
CA SER A 813 21.52 -16.71 -24.03
C SER A 813 21.02 -16.70 -25.48
N LEU A 814 20.29 -15.64 -25.85
CA LEU A 814 19.93 -15.35 -27.24
C LEU A 814 20.74 -14.14 -27.71
N SER A 815 21.47 -14.28 -28.81
CA SER A 815 22.17 -13.13 -29.40
C SER A 815 21.17 -12.17 -30.02
N MET A 816 21.25 -10.88 -29.65
CA MET A 816 20.30 -9.88 -30.13
C MET A 816 20.33 -9.68 -31.65
N SER A 817 21.42 -10.04 -32.32
CA SER A 817 21.52 -10.02 -33.79
C SER A 817 20.63 -11.05 -34.49
N ALA A 818 20.22 -12.10 -33.77
CA ALA A 818 19.36 -13.17 -34.27
C ALA A 818 17.95 -13.15 -33.66
N VAL A 819 17.65 -12.17 -32.79
CA VAL A 819 16.37 -12.05 -32.08
C VAL A 819 15.35 -11.26 -32.91
N GLY A 820 14.14 -11.77 -32.98
CA GLY A 820 12.93 -11.06 -33.40
C GLY A 820 11.88 -11.05 -32.30
N ILE A 821 10.92 -10.14 -32.42
CA ILE A 821 9.85 -9.95 -31.42
C ILE A 821 8.47 -9.96 -32.08
N THR A 822 7.46 -10.40 -31.33
CA THR A 822 6.05 -10.27 -31.70
C THR A 822 5.28 -9.74 -30.50
N GLU A 823 4.72 -8.54 -30.66
CA GLU A 823 4.13 -7.76 -29.57
C GLU A 823 2.88 -8.40 -28.97
N ASN A 824 2.08 -9.10 -29.78
CA ASN A 824 0.81 -9.67 -29.34
C ASN A 824 0.80 -11.18 -29.56
N ALA A 825 0.89 -11.94 -28.47
CA ALA A 825 0.60 -13.36 -28.46
C ALA A 825 -0.91 -13.61 -28.25
N LYS A 826 -1.45 -14.71 -28.78
CA LYS A 826 -2.88 -15.01 -28.68
C LYS A 826 -3.31 -15.29 -27.23
N GLY A 827 -4.44 -14.71 -26.81
CA GLY A 827 -5.19 -15.11 -25.62
C GLY A 827 -4.84 -14.39 -24.31
N ASP A 828 -3.89 -13.45 -24.29
CA ASP A 828 -3.55 -12.65 -23.09
C ASP A 828 -2.82 -11.36 -23.51
N ASN A 829 -3.33 -10.20 -23.09
CA ASN A 829 -2.73 -8.91 -23.42
C ASN A 829 -1.37 -8.66 -22.73
N LYS A 830 -1.01 -9.48 -21.73
CA LYS A 830 0.28 -9.45 -21.02
C LYS A 830 1.37 -10.34 -21.64
N LYS A 831 1.06 -11.01 -22.76
CA LYS A 831 2.01 -11.90 -23.45
C LYS A 831 2.62 -11.27 -24.70
N PHE A 832 3.91 -11.51 -24.90
CA PHE A 832 4.66 -11.22 -26.12
C PHE A 832 5.56 -12.41 -26.49
N GLU A 833 6.04 -12.48 -27.73
CA GLU A 833 6.92 -13.55 -28.18
C GLU A 833 8.30 -13.00 -28.50
N VAL A 834 9.35 -13.67 -28.01
CA VAL A 834 10.73 -13.49 -28.46
C VAL A 834 11.11 -14.74 -29.24
N TRP A 835 11.67 -14.58 -30.43
CA TRP A 835 12.01 -15.73 -31.28
C TRP A 835 13.36 -15.52 -31.95
N CYS A 836 14.05 -16.60 -32.29
CA CYS A 836 15.31 -16.53 -33.04
C CYS A 836 15.30 -17.46 -34.26
N ASN A 837 16.29 -17.33 -35.13
CA ASN A 837 16.50 -18.19 -36.30
C ASN A 837 15.24 -18.37 -37.16
N SER A 838 14.59 -17.28 -37.57
CA SER A 838 13.34 -17.32 -38.35
C SER A 838 12.18 -18.09 -37.68
N ARG A 839 12.07 -17.99 -36.35
CA ARG A 839 11.05 -18.65 -35.51
C ARG A 839 11.20 -20.18 -35.40
N GLU A 840 12.43 -20.69 -35.47
CA GLU A 840 12.74 -22.07 -35.10
C GLU A 840 12.59 -22.30 -33.59
N GLU A 841 13.02 -21.33 -32.79
CA GLU A 841 12.76 -21.25 -31.35
C GLU A 841 11.88 -20.04 -31.05
N VAL A 842 10.75 -20.27 -30.37
CA VAL A 842 9.82 -19.23 -29.95
C VAL A 842 9.63 -19.31 -28.44
N TYR A 843 9.84 -18.19 -27.76
CA TYR A 843 9.66 -18.00 -26.33
C TYR A 843 8.45 -17.10 -26.11
N ILE A 844 7.35 -17.66 -25.62
CA ILE A 844 6.18 -16.88 -25.24
C ILE A 844 6.41 -16.40 -23.81
N VAL A 845 6.48 -15.09 -23.62
CA VAL A 845 6.81 -14.44 -22.34
C VAL A 845 5.55 -13.75 -21.81
N GLN A 846 5.09 -14.13 -20.62
CA GLN A 846 4.00 -13.45 -19.92
C GLN A 846 4.58 -12.55 -18.82
N ALA A 847 4.34 -11.25 -18.96
CA ALA A 847 4.68 -10.25 -17.97
C ALA A 847 3.68 -10.26 -16.79
N PRO A 848 4.07 -9.78 -15.60
CA PRO A 848 3.16 -9.65 -14.46
C PRO A 848 1.99 -8.69 -14.77
N THR A 849 2.27 -7.58 -15.46
CA THR A 849 1.28 -6.56 -15.88
C THR A 849 1.44 -6.18 -17.36
N ALA A 850 0.44 -5.50 -17.93
CA ALA A 850 0.45 -5.05 -19.32
C ALA A 850 1.45 -3.91 -19.57
N GLU A 851 1.68 -3.08 -18.55
CA GLU A 851 2.66 -1.99 -18.55
C GLU A 851 4.08 -2.56 -18.64
N VAL A 852 4.40 -3.58 -17.83
CA VAL A 852 5.71 -4.25 -17.86
C VAL A 852 5.96 -4.88 -19.24
N LYS A 853 4.96 -5.56 -19.82
CA LYS A 853 5.05 -6.05 -21.20
C LYS A 853 5.41 -4.91 -22.16
N THR A 854 4.67 -3.80 -22.11
CA THR A 854 4.84 -2.66 -23.03
C THR A 854 6.25 -2.08 -22.94
N THR A 855 6.77 -1.90 -21.73
CA THR A 855 8.14 -1.42 -21.50
C THR A 855 9.19 -2.37 -22.08
N TRP A 856 9.04 -3.69 -21.86
CA TRP A 856 9.96 -4.70 -22.40
C TRP A 856 9.94 -4.75 -23.92
N VAL A 857 8.75 -4.71 -24.54
CA VAL A 857 8.61 -4.69 -26.00
C VAL A 857 9.27 -3.45 -26.59
N ASN A 858 9.09 -2.29 -25.97
CA ASN A 858 9.67 -1.03 -26.41
C ASN A 858 11.21 -1.06 -26.32
N GLU A 859 11.76 -1.57 -25.21
CA GLU A 859 13.21 -1.60 -25.02
C GLU A 859 13.90 -2.59 -25.97
N ILE A 860 13.32 -3.79 -26.18
CA ILE A 860 13.80 -4.74 -27.18
C ILE A 860 13.76 -4.11 -28.59
N ARG A 861 12.68 -3.39 -28.92
CA ARG A 861 12.56 -2.68 -30.20
C ARG A 861 13.63 -1.60 -30.38
N LYS A 862 13.97 -0.86 -29.33
CA LYS A 862 15.07 0.12 -29.37
C LYS A 862 16.39 -0.57 -29.70
N VAL A 863 16.73 -1.67 -29.02
CA VAL A 863 17.96 -2.43 -29.28
C VAL A 863 18.03 -2.91 -30.73
N LEU A 864 16.95 -3.53 -31.23
CA LEU A 864 16.87 -4.01 -32.62
C LEU A 864 16.97 -2.86 -33.63
N THR A 865 16.41 -1.69 -33.32
CA THR A 865 16.49 -0.49 -34.18
C THR A 865 17.91 0.07 -34.21
N THR A 866 18.58 0.16 -33.06
CA THR A 866 19.99 0.61 -32.96
C THR A 866 20.92 -0.33 -33.71
N GLN A 867 20.71 -1.65 -33.61
CA GLN A 867 21.48 -2.63 -34.40
C GLN A 867 21.25 -2.47 -35.90
N LEU A 868 19.99 -2.28 -36.34
CA LEU A 868 19.68 -2.04 -37.76
C LEU A 868 20.37 -0.76 -38.28
N GLN A 869 20.43 0.29 -37.48
CA GLN A 869 21.15 1.53 -37.82
C GLN A 869 22.66 1.30 -37.92
N ALA A 870 23.25 0.53 -36.99
CA ALA A 870 24.67 0.16 -37.04
C ALA A 870 25.01 -0.65 -38.30
N TYR A 871 24.14 -1.59 -38.70
CA TYR A 871 24.31 -2.38 -39.95
C TYR A 871 24.10 -1.57 -41.24
N ARG A 872 23.39 -0.43 -41.18
CA ARG A 872 23.21 0.48 -42.34
C ARG A 872 24.33 1.53 -42.45
N GLY A 873 25.11 1.73 -41.38
CA GLY A 873 26.23 2.67 -41.33
C GLY A 873 27.60 2.05 -41.64
N THR A 874 27.66 0.74 -41.85
CA THR A 874 28.82 -0.02 -42.36
C THR A 874 28.59 -0.43 -43.80
#